data_AF-A0A534AM60-F1
#
_entry.id   AF-A0A534AM60-F1
#
_cell.length_a   1.000
_cell.length_b   1.000
_cell.length_c   1.000
_cell.angle_alpha   90.00
_cell.angle_beta   90.00
_cell.angle_gamma   90.00
#
_symmetry.space_group_name_H-M   'P 1'
#
loop_
_entity.id
_entity.type
_entity.pdbx_description
1 polymer ?
#
loop_
_entity_poly.entity_id
_entity_poly.type
_entity_poly.pdbx_seq_one_letter_code
_entity_poly.pdbx_strand_id
1 'polypeptide(L)'
;MNDVTPAPALTQREVLLHALYEASELEHNLMCTYLYAAASLKDGEREGLRAEEAAAVRRWRQVLMGVAIEEMGHLAAVWNITSALGGAPRIGRSNFPLDPGLLPASVVVKLAPFNADTLQHFVFLERPRGSTEPDGAGFAYERTYVRGGTSGARLTPMGVNYDTVGDFYEALGEGLRALVAHCGEENAFDGDRALQLSPEEVNLPGARQVVCLKTALAAFAAIVEQGEGAPRDSIGSHYQKFLGIRAELQALTERNPAFAPAFPAATNPVLRRPPRPEGRVWLENPDAVATVDLANACYGLMLRLLAYAYAVRGPSAEKSLAVDLAIGLMQAVMPLAERAARLPAGPSNPQCNAGVSFITLRDSAALPPGPAARRVFVERIKQLAEGAAPLAAGGDARAVAAARQLASLAASAGKGFDLTPAAPAATAAAPQPAAAPATPAAAPASTVSGGVETVQGEWLELQFEARRCIHSRFCVTGAPQVFLANVKGPWIHPDAMPVERLVEVAHACPSGAIRYRRKDGAPEEPVPPVNLAGVREAGPYAFRGQLEIDGAPAGFRATLCRCGASTTKPFCDGSHREIGFTATGEPPSGKTDMLPTRDGVLAIDPQPNGPLRVRGNLEIMSGTGRVVARVTSAYLCRCGGSANKPFCDGTHSKIGFKSD
;
A
#
# COMPACT_ATOMS: atom_id res chain seq x y z
N MET A 1 16.18 -27.07 -33.08
CA MET A 1 15.40 -25.96 -32.51
C MET A 1 15.46 -26.14 -31.01
N ASN A 2 16.39 -25.46 -30.35
CA ASN A 2 16.48 -25.52 -28.89
C ASN A 2 15.39 -24.59 -28.35
N ASP A 3 14.42 -25.20 -27.68
CA ASP A 3 13.34 -24.52 -26.99
C ASP A 3 13.95 -23.83 -25.75
N VAL A 4 14.41 -22.58 -25.94
CA VAL A 4 14.95 -21.75 -24.86
C VAL A 4 13.74 -21.16 -24.14
N THR A 5 13.21 -21.88 -23.16
CA THR A 5 12.29 -21.30 -22.19
C THR A 5 13.06 -20.19 -21.45
N PRO A 6 12.63 -18.91 -21.49
CA PRO A 6 13.31 -17.84 -20.77
C PRO A 6 13.38 -18.18 -19.28
N ALA A 7 14.46 -17.76 -18.61
CA ALA A 7 14.63 -18.03 -17.18
C ALA A 7 13.37 -17.58 -16.39
N PRO A 8 12.86 -18.36 -15.42
CA PRO A 8 11.55 -18.10 -14.78
C PRO A 8 11.42 -16.75 -14.06
N ALA A 9 12.52 -16.04 -13.81
CA ALA A 9 12.52 -14.69 -13.24
C ALA A 9 12.19 -13.60 -14.27
N LEU A 10 12.56 -13.79 -15.55
CA LEU A 10 12.35 -12.80 -16.62
C LEU A 10 10.91 -12.77 -17.14
N THR A 11 10.11 -13.80 -16.84
CA THR A 11 8.70 -13.90 -17.23
C THR A 11 7.74 -13.36 -16.17
N GLN A 12 8.24 -12.89 -15.02
CA GLN A 12 7.42 -12.42 -13.91
C GLN A 12 7.21 -10.91 -13.96
N ARG A 13 5.95 -10.47 -14.02
CA ARG A 13 5.58 -9.04 -14.02
C ARG A 13 6.13 -8.29 -12.80
N GLU A 14 6.06 -8.88 -11.62
CA GLU A 14 6.55 -8.27 -10.37
C GLU A 14 8.07 -7.97 -10.42
N VAL A 15 8.85 -8.87 -11.03
CA VAL A 15 10.30 -8.68 -11.21
C VAL A 15 10.58 -7.48 -12.13
N LEU A 16 9.81 -7.35 -13.21
CA LEU A 16 9.94 -6.24 -14.16
C LEU A 16 9.48 -4.91 -13.55
N LEU A 17 8.38 -4.91 -12.79
CA LEU A 17 7.92 -3.72 -12.06
C LEU A 17 8.98 -3.26 -11.05
N HIS A 18 9.59 -4.18 -10.30
CA HIS A 18 10.67 -3.85 -9.38
C HIS A 18 11.89 -3.26 -10.11
N ALA A 19 12.29 -3.82 -11.25
CA ALA A 19 13.39 -3.27 -12.04
C ALA A 19 13.05 -1.89 -12.63
N LEU A 20 11.80 -1.64 -13.04
CA LEU A 20 11.31 -0.33 -13.46
C LEU A 20 11.28 0.69 -12.30
N TYR A 21 11.03 0.24 -11.06
CA TYR A 21 11.15 1.09 -9.88
C TYR A 21 12.60 1.48 -9.62
N GLU A 22 13.54 0.54 -9.78
CA GLU A 22 14.97 0.84 -9.70
C GLU A 22 15.39 1.82 -10.81
N ALA A 23 14.92 1.64 -12.04
CA ALA A 23 15.14 2.60 -13.13
C ALA A 23 14.59 3.98 -12.81
N SER A 24 13.36 4.05 -12.27
CA SER A 24 12.76 5.32 -11.83
C SER A 24 13.59 6.00 -10.75
N GLU A 25 14.08 5.24 -9.76
CA GLU A 25 14.94 5.78 -8.71
C GLU A 25 16.30 6.21 -9.27
N LEU A 26 16.89 5.48 -10.23
CA LEU A 26 18.15 5.84 -10.89
C LEU A 26 18.03 7.20 -11.60
N GLU A 27 17.12 7.35 -12.58
CA GLU A 27 16.99 8.60 -13.34
C GLU A 27 16.69 9.80 -12.45
N HIS A 28 15.80 9.59 -11.46
CA HIS A 28 15.45 10.64 -10.51
C HIS A 28 16.66 11.04 -9.65
N ASN A 29 17.46 10.09 -9.21
CA ASN A 29 18.66 10.36 -8.43
C ASN A 29 19.69 11.14 -9.24
N LEU A 30 20.00 10.69 -10.47
CA LEU A 30 20.97 11.35 -11.35
C LEU A 30 20.55 12.78 -11.67
N MET A 31 19.30 12.98 -12.07
CA MET A 31 18.70 14.30 -12.27
C MET A 31 18.92 15.25 -11.09
N CYS A 32 18.66 14.79 -9.86
CA CYS A 32 18.88 15.61 -8.66
C CYS A 32 20.35 16.00 -8.46
N THR A 33 21.30 15.11 -8.79
CA THR A 33 22.74 15.45 -8.71
C THR A 33 23.14 16.50 -9.74
N TYR A 34 22.61 16.43 -10.97
CA TYR A 34 22.86 17.40 -12.04
C TYR A 34 22.29 18.78 -11.67
N LEU A 35 21.05 18.82 -11.16
CA LEU A 35 20.43 20.05 -10.68
C LEU A 35 21.20 20.67 -9.50
N TYR A 36 21.70 19.86 -8.57
CA TYR A 36 22.50 20.33 -7.44
C TYR A 36 23.81 20.98 -7.90
N ALA A 37 24.53 20.32 -8.82
CA ALA A 37 25.75 20.87 -9.41
C ALA A 37 25.44 22.17 -10.17
N ALA A 38 24.38 22.21 -10.98
CA ALA A 38 23.95 23.40 -11.70
C ALA A 38 23.63 24.58 -10.75
N ALA A 39 22.98 24.32 -9.62
CA ALA A 39 22.63 25.34 -8.62
C ALA A 39 23.86 25.99 -7.97
N SER A 40 24.95 25.22 -7.84
CA SER A 40 26.20 25.68 -7.25
C SER A 40 27.02 26.61 -8.15
N LEU A 41 26.78 26.58 -9.47
CA LEU A 41 27.52 27.42 -10.43
C LEU A 41 27.29 28.91 -10.20
N LYS A 42 28.36 29.70 -10.32
CA LYS A 42 28.34 31.16 -10.25
C LYS A 42 27.64 31.79 -11.45
N ASP A 43 26.89 32.85 -11.23
CA ASP A 43 26.06 33.57 -12.20
C ASP A 43 26.71 34.89 -12.62
N GLY A 44 27.81 34.75 -13.36
CA GLY A 44 28.45 35.85 -14.08
C GLY A 44 29.47 36.66 -13.28
N GLU A 45 29.81 37.82 -13.83
CA GLU A 45 30.96 38.63 -13.38
C GLU A 45 30.78 39.20 -11.97
N ARG A 46 29.54 39.45 -11.55
CA ARG A 46 29.22 39.93 -10.18
C ARG A 46 29.61 38.92 -9.09
N GLU A 47 29.75 37.64 -9.45
CA GLU A 47 30.16 36.57 -8.54
C GLU A 47 31.65 36.22 -8.73
N GLY A 48 32.42 37.11 -9.36
CA GLY A 48 33.88 37.06 -9.45
C GLY A 48 34.44 36.28 -10.64
N LEU A 49 33.64 36.06 -11.68
CA LEU A 49 34.09 35.45 -12.94
C LEU A 49 34.58 36.51 -13.92
N ARG A 50 35.54 36.18 -14.78
CA ARG A 50 35.86 36.98 -15.98
C ARG A 50 34.76 36.81 -17.03
N ALA A 51 34.67 37.72 -18.00
CA ALA A 51 33.64 37.66 -19.04
C ALA A 51 33.62 36.32 -19.82
N GLU A 52 34.79 35.79 -20.20
CA GLU A 52 34.91 34.48 -20.88
C GLU A 52 34.45 33.32 -19.97
N GLU A 53 34.91 33.30 -18.72
CA GLU A 53 34.53 32.32 -17.70
C GLU A 53 33.02 32.37 -17.39
N ALA A 54 32.46 33.58 -17.29
CA ALA A 54 31.04 33.81 -17.08
C ALA A 54 30.19 33.28 -18.26
N ALA A 55 30.66 33.46 -19.49
CA ALA A 55 30.01 32.92 -20.67
C ALA A 55 30.06 31.38 -20.69
N ALA A 56 31.20 30.79 -20.35
CA ALA A 56 31.37 29.34 -20.25
C ALA A 56 30.47 28.73 -19.17
N VAL A 57 30.52 29.26 -17.93
CA VAL A 57 29.69 28.79 -16.82
C VAL A 57 28.19 28.93 -17.12
N ARG A 58 27.78 29.96 -17.87
CA ARG A 58 26.40 30.10 -18.34
C ARG A 58 26.01 28.96 -19.29
N ARG A 59 26.86 28.62 -20.26
CA ARG A 59 26.65 27.47 -21.16
C ARG A 59 26.60 26.15 -20.39
N TRP A 60 27.53 25.94 -19.45
CA TRP A 60 27.56 24.69 -18.66
C TRP A 60 26.29 24.50 -17.84
N ARG A 61 25.79 25.57 -17.22
CA ARG A 61 24.50 25.53 -16.52
C ARG A 61 23.36 25.16 -17.47
N GLN A 62 23.31 25.75 -18.66
CA GLN A 62 22.29 25.41 -19.66
C GLN A 62 22.36 23.94 -20.08
N VAL A 63 23.57 23.39 -20.24
CA VAL A 63 23.78 21.97 -20.56
C VAL A 63 23.33 21.08 -19.40
N LEU A 64 23.78 21.34 -18.16
CA LEU A 64 23.38 20.57 -16.98
C LEU A 64 21.86 20.59 -16.76
N MET A 65 21.22 21.75 -16.93
CA MET A 65 19.76 21.87 -16.85
C MET A 65 19.06 21.14 -18.01
N GLY A 66 19.61 21.21 -19.22
CA GLY A 66 19.09 20.48 -20.38
C GLY A 66 19.11 18.97 -20.16
N VAL A 67 20.25 18.44 -19.70
CA VAL A 67 20.39 17.02 -19.32
C VAL A 67 19.40 16.66 -18.22
N ALA A 68 19.28 17.47 -17.16
CA ALA A 68 18.28 17.21 -16.12
C ALA A 68 16.83 17.17 -16.64
N ILE A 69 16.49 17.94 -17.68
CA ILE A 69 15.17 17.90 -18.34
C ILE A 69 15.03 16.64 -19.21
N GLU A 70 16.10 16.22 -19.89
CA GLU A 70 16.14 14.93 -20.60
C GLU A 70 15.90 13.76 -19.63
N GLU A 71 16.51 13.79 -18.43
CA GLU A 71 16.25 12.80 -17.35
C GLU A 71 14.81 12.82 -16.84
N MET A 72 14.14 13.97 -16.78
CA MET A 72 12.70 14.03 -16.48
C MET A 72 11.90 13.27 -17.55
N GLY A 73 12.34 13.37 -18.81
CA GLY A 73 11.76 12.64 -19.93
C GLY A 73 11.96 11.14 -19.80
N HIS A 74 13.17 10.70 -19.44
CA HIS A 74 13.48 9.31 -19.16
C HIS A 74 12.59 8.76 -18.05
N LEU A 75 12.49 9.50 -16.94
CA LEU A 75 11.66 9.16 -15.80
C LEU A 75 10.17 9.04 -16.17
N ALA A 76 9.63 9.99 -16.94
CA ALA A 76 8.25 9.93 -17.44
C ALA A 76 8.02 8.71 -18.36
N ALA A 77 9.00 8.37 -19.19
CA ALA A 77 8.94 7.19 -20.05
C ALA A 77 8.89 5.90 -19.20
N VAL A 78 9.77 5.76 -18.21
CA VAL A 78 9.78 4.61 -17.28
C VAL A 78 8.46 4.50 -16.52
N TRP A 79 7.90 5.61 -16.05
CA TRP A 79 6.59 5.63 -15.40
C TRP A 79 5.45 5.24 -16.34
N ASN A 80 5.47 5.67 -17.60
CA ASN A 80 4.49 5.25 -18.60
C ASN A 80 4.59 3.75 -18.91
N ILE A 81 5.80 3.19 -19.02
CA ILE A 81 6.01 1.73 -19.17
C ILE A 81 5.46 1.00 -17.94
N THR A 82 5.79 1.47 -16.74
CA THR A 82 5.29 0.90 -15.47
C THR A 82 3.77 0.85 -15.45
N SER A 83 3.13 1.97 -15.79
CA SER A 83 1.67 2.08 -15.87
C SER A 83 1.07 1.19 -16.95
N ALA A 84 1.74 1.06 -18.12
CA ALA A 84 1.29 0.18 -19.20
C ALA A 84 1.30 -1.30 -18.80
N LEU A 85 2.22 -1.72 -17.92
CA LEU A 85 2.27 -3.07 -17.35
C LEU A 85 1.29 -3.29 -16.19
N GLY A 86 0.42 -2.31 -15.87
CA GLY A 86 -0.53 -2.37 -14.76
C GLY A 86 0.06 -2.01 -13.40
N GLY A 87 1.31 -1.53 -13.34
CA GLY A 87 1.96 -1.07 -12.11
C GLY A 87 1.67 0.40 -11.79
N ALA A 88 1.88 0.79 -10.53
CA ALA A 88 1.83 2.20 -10.11
C ALA A 88 3.25 2.80 -10.18
N PRO A 89 3.45 3.97 -10.82
CA PRO A 89 4.76 4.62 -10.88
C PRO A 89 5.42 4.86 -9.52
N ARG A 90 6.72 4.57 -9.43
CA ARG A 90 7.54 4.85 -8.25
C ARG A 90 8.06 6.28 -8.29
N ILE A 91 7.42 7.17 -7.51
CA ILE A 91 7.79 8.59 -7.45
C ILE A 91 8.78 8.90 -6.32
N GLY A 92 8.73 8.13 -5.22
CA GLY A 92 9.62 8.28 -4.07
C GLY A 92 10.97 7.60 -4.27
N ARG A 93 11.98 8.04 -3.50
CA ARG A 93 13.33 7.46 -3.44
C ARG A 93 13.95 7.66 -2.07
N SER A 94 15.01 6.92 -1.78
CA SER A 94 15.88 7.13 -0.62
C SER A 94 16.53 8.51 -0.64
N ASN A 95 16.76 9.08 0.55
CA ASN A 95 17.39 10.39 0.71
C ASN A 95 18.91 10.31 0.52
N PHE A 96 19.52 11.42 0.10
CA PHE A 96 20.97 11.48 -0.15
C PHE A 96 21.80 11.56 1.15
N PRO A 97 23.04 11.02 1.14
CA PRO A 97 23.58 10.11 0.12
C PRO A 97 22.86 8.75 0.18
N LEU A 98 22.81 8.05 -0.96
CA LEU A 98 22.21 6.72 -0.98
C LEU A 98 23.04 5.72 -0.17
N ASP A 99 22.35 4.85 0.57
CA ASP A 99 23.01 3.77 1.30
C ASP A 99 23.53 2.67 0.33
N PRO A 100 24.71 2.07 0.60
CA PRO A 100 25.23 0.96 -0.18
C PRO A 100 24.24 -0.20 -0.30
N GLY A 101 24.12 -0.76 -1.50
CA GLY A 101 23.24 -1.89 -1.82
C GLY A 101 21.96 -1.51 -2.56
N LEU A 102 21.55 -0.23 -2.53
CA LEU A 102 20.38 0.25 -3.27
C LEU A 102 20.61 0.24 -4.79
N LEU A 103 21.79 0.69 -5.23
CA LEU A 103 22.29 0.64 -6.62
C LEU A 103 23.55 -0.25 -6.69
N PRO A 104 24.09 -0.60 -7.87
CA PRO A 104 25.36 -1.32 -7.96
C PRO A 104 26.46 -0.56 -7.22
N ALA A 105 27.48 -1.27 -6.72
CA ALA A 105 28.58 -0.65 -5.97
C ALA A 105 29.28 0.47 -6.76
N SER A 106 29.36 0.35 -8.08
CA SER A 106 29.92 1.35 -8.99
C SER A 106 29.10 2.64 -9.11
N VAL A 107 27.84 2.67 -8.67
CA VAL A 107 26.95 3.82 -8.83
C VAL A 107 26.81 4.56 -7.50
N VAL A 108 27.75 5.46 -7.23
CA VAL A 108 27.78 6.27 -6.00
C VAL A 108 26.96 7.54 -6.16
N VAL A 109 25.83 7.64 -5.47
CA VAL A 109 24.94 8.80 -5.62
C VAL A 109 24.93 9.65 -4.35
N LYS A 110 25.44 10.88 -4.48
CA LYS A 110 25.46 11.91 -3.42
C LYS A 110 25.33 13.31 -4.02
N LEU A 111 24.90 14.27 -3.19
CA LEU A 111 24.85 15.67 -3.59
C LEU A 111 26.22 16.32 -3.38
N ALA A 112 26.81 16.84 -4.45
CA ALA A 112 28.11 17.52 -4.43
C ALA A 112 28.11 18.74 -5.38
N PRO A 113 28.76 19.85 -5.02
CA PRO A 113 28.84 21.03 -5.87
C PRO A 113 29.57 20.72 -7.18
N PHE A 114 29.37 21.58 -8.18
CA PHE A 114 30.11 21.49 -9.44
C PHE A 114 31.61 21.75 -9.18
N ASN A 115 32.43 20.78 -9.58
CA ASN A 115 33.87 20.87 -9.67
C ASN A 115 34.35 19.81 -10.69
N ALA A 116 35.66 19.70 -10.91
CA ALA A 116 36.23 18.74 -11.85
C ALA A 116 35.89 17.28 -11.51
N ASP A 117 35.89 16.92 -10.22
CA ASP A 117 35.61 15.55 -9.76
C ASP A 117 34.13 15.19 -9.89
N THR A 118 33.21 16.09 -9.52
CA THR A 118 31.76 15.89 -9.72
C THR A 118 31.43 15.78 -11.21
N LEU A 119 32.07 16.59 -12.06
CA LEU A 119 31.89 16.49 -13.51
C LEU A 119 32.45 15.17 -14.07
N GLN A 120 33.62 14.73 -13.59
CA GLN A 120 34.17 13.43 -13.98
C GLN A 120 33.24 12.29 -13.56
N HIS A 121 32.62 12.39 -12.39
CA HIS A 121 31.62 11.42 -11.95
C HIS A 121 30.39 11.38 -12.88
N PHE A 122 29.93 12.53 -13.38
CA PHE A 122 28.86 12.56 -14.38
C PHE A 122 29.27 11.91 -15.70
N VAL A 123 30.50 12.16 -16.17
CA VAL A 123 31.08 11.46 -17.34
C VAL A 123 31.13 9.95 -17.10
N PHE A 124 31.51 9.52 -15.89
CA PHE A 124 31.54 8.12 -15.52
C PHE A 124 30.14 7.51 -15.57
N LEU A 125 29.13 8.12 -14.94
CA LEU A 125 27.77 7.58 -14.88
C LEU A 125 27.13 7.40 -16.27
N GLU A 126 27.34 8.35 -17.18
CA GLU A 126 26.78 8.34 -18.55
C GLU A 126 27.61 7.57 -19.57
N ARG A 127 28.69 6.89 -19.14
CA ARG A 127 29.64 6.30 -20.08
C ARG A 127 29.01 5.14 -20.88
N PRO A 128 29.33 5.03 -22.18
CA PRO A 128 28.91 3.87 -22.95
C PRO A 128 29.63 2.59 -22.51
N ARG A 129 29.01 1.43 -22.78
CA ARG A 129 29.62 0.11 -22.60
C ARG A 129 31.05 0.06 -23.17
N GLY A 130 31.98 -0.43 -22.36
CA GLY A 130 33.40 -0.57 -22.74
C GLY A 130 34.26 0.68 -22.53
N SER A 131 33.68 1.81 -22.10
CA SER A 131 34.44 2.99 -21.70
C SER A 131 35.38 2.69 -20.51
N THR A 132 36.59 3.25 -20.57
CA THR A 132 37.62 3.15 -19.52
C THR A 132 37.77 4.43 -18.71
N GLU A 133 36.81 5.35 -18.81
CA GLU A 133 36.80 6.58 -18.02
C GLU A 133 36.84 6.25 -16.51
N PRO A 134 37.77 6.82 -15.73
CA PRO A 134 37.77 6.64 -14.29
C PRO A 134 36.63 7.45 -13.65
N ASP A 135 36.26 7.07 -12.43
CA ASP A 135 35.36 7.89 -11.63
C ASP A 135 36.09 9.12 -11.04
N GLY A 136 35.34 10.16 -10.66
CA GLY A 136 35.86 11.36 -10.03
C GLY A 136 36.41 11.12 -8.62
N ALA A 137 37.37 11.95 -8.18
CA ALA A 137 37.94 11.78 -6.84
C ALA A 137 36.85 11.95 -5.76
N GLY A 138 36.84 11.04 -4.79
CA GLY A 138 35.83 11.00 -3.74
C GLY A 138 34.50 10.34 -4.12
N PHE A 139 34.35 9.79 -5.33
CA PHE A 139 33.21 8.97 -5.73
C PHE A 139 33.53 7.46 -5.80
N ALA A 140 34.75 7.06 -5.46
CA ALA A 140 35.10 5.66 -5.29
C ALA A 140 34.20 4.97 -4.25
N TYR A 141 33.76 3.74 -4.56
CA TYR A 141 32.88 2.99 -3.68
C TYR A 141 33.59 2.59 -2.38
N GLU A 142 32.96 2.86 -1.24
CA GLU A 142 33.53 2.54 0.08
C GLU A 142 33.53 1.03 0.37
N ARG A 143 32.71 0.25 -0.34
CA ARG A 143 32.51 -1.18 -0.12
C ARG A 143 32.30 -1.92 -1.44
N THR A 144 33.03 -3.02 -1.63
CA THR A 144 32.77 -3.94 -2.76
C THR A 144 31.62 -4.87 -2.39
N TYR A 145 30.55 -4.88 -3.17
CA TYR A 145 29.44 -5.83 -3.01
C TYR A 145 28.85 -6.22 -4.37
N VAL A 146 28.25 -7.41 -4.41
CA VAL A 146 27.54 -7.91 -5.58
C VAL A 146 26.08 -8.09 -5.23
N ARG A 147 25.18 -7.51 -6.02
CA ARG A 147 23.74 -7.74 -5.92
C ARG A 147 23.36 -8.97 -6.76
N GLY A 148 22.45 -9.81 -6.27
CA GLY A 148 21.98 -11.03 -6.98
C GLY A 148 22.69 -12.35 -6.64
N GLY A 149 23.30 -12.47 -5.46
CA GLY A 149 24.26 -13.54 -5.10
C GLY A 149 23.77 -14.97 -4.84
N THR A 150 22.64 -15.44 -5.38
CA THR A 150 22.33 -16.89 -5.34
C THR A 150 21.72 -17.35 -6.66
N SER A 151 22.32 -18.35 -7.29
CA SER A 151 21.77 -19.05 -8.45
C SER A 151 20.39 -19.65 -8.13
N GLY A 152 19.35 -19.23 -8.87
CA GLY A 152 18.00 -19.78 -8.78
C GLY A 152 16.92 -18.74 -9.09
N ALA A 153 15.79 -19.19 -9.64
CA ALA A 153 14.61 -18.35 -9.81
C ALA A 153 14.03 -18.01 -8.43
N ARG A 154 14.03 -16.72 -8.07
CA ARG A 154 13.35 -16.21 -6.87
C ARG A 154 11.99 -15.64 -7.27
N LEU A 155 11.02 -15.78 -6.37
CA LEU A 155 9.72 -15.09 -6.48
C LEU A 155 9.82 -13.65 -5.95
N THR A 156 10.72 -13.39 -5.00
CA THR A 156 11.01 -12.06 -4.50
C THR A 156 11.99 -11.36 -5.44
N PRO A 157 11.63 -10.22 -6.05
CA PRO A 157 12.55 -9.45 -6.85
C PRO A 157 13.77 -9.01 -6.03
N MET A 158 14.94 -8.98 -6.68
CA MET A 158 16.17 -8.48 -6.10
C MET A 158 16.91 -7.66 -7.14
N GLY A 159 17.59 -6.60 -6.71
CA GLY A 159 18.52 -5.87 -7.57
C GLY A 159 19.62 -6.78 -8.10
N VAL A 160 20.03 -6.55 -9.34
CA VAL A 160 21.12 -7.26 -10.03
C VAL A 160 22.17 -6.24 -10.42
N ASN A 161 23.45 -6.61 -10.39
CA ASN A 161 24.51 -5.71 -10.85
C ASN A 161 24.44 -5.51 -12.37
N TYR A 162 24.77 -4.30 -12.79
CA TYR A 162 25.00 -3.89 -14.17
C TYR A 162 26.23 -2.97 -14.20
N ASP A 163 26.94 -2.93 -15.33
CA ASP A 163 28.18 -2.16 -15.46
C ASP A 163 27.88 -0.72 -15.91
N THR A 164 26.92 -0.56 -16.83
CA THR A 164 26.44 0.73 -17.37
C THR A 164 24.91 0.85 -17.30
N VAL A 165 24.39 2.08 -17.44
CA VAL A 165 22.95 2.34 -17.46
C VAL A 165 22.30 1.68 -18.69
N GLY A 166 23.01 1.65 -19.82
CA GLY A 166 22.64 0.97 -21.05
C GLY A 166 22.51 -0.54 -20.88
N ASP A 167 23.44 -1.19 -20.15
CA ASP A 167 23.31 -2.62 -19.81
C ASP A 167 22.02 -2.91 -19.04
N PHE A 168 21.67 -2.01 -18.12
CA PHE A 168 20.47 -2.15 -17.31
C PHE A 168 19.19 -2.06 -18.14
N TYR A 169 19.10 -1.06 -19.02
CA TYR A 169 17.95 -0.91 -19.93
C TYR A 169 17.86 -2.01 -20.99
N GLU A 170 19.00 -2.53 -21.48
CA GLU A 170 19.00 -3.69 -22.38
C GLU A 170 18.43 -4.92 -21.68
N ALA A 171 18.85 -5.19 -20.43
CA ALA A 171 18.31 -6.29 -19.63
C ALA A 171 16.81 -6.14 -19.34
N LEU A 172 16.33 -4.92 -19.06
CA LEU A 172 14.90 -4.61 -18.95
C LEU A 172 14.15 -4.91 -20.26
N GLY A 173 14.73 -4.55 -21.40
CA GLY A 173 14.19 -4.85 -22.72
C GLY A 173 14.04 -6.35 -22.99
N GLU A 174 15.05 -7.15 -22.65
CA GLU A 174 14.97 -8.62 -22.73
C GLU A 174 13.88 -9.19 -21.80
N GLY A 175 13.76 -8.64 -20.59
CA GLY A 175 12.70 -8.98 -19.66
C GLY A 175 11.29 -8.72 -20.22
N LEU A 176 11.07 -7.56 -20.86
CA LEU A 176 9.79 -7.26 -21.51
C LEU A 176 9.48 -8.24 -22.66
N ARG A 177 10.48 -8.57 -23.48
CA ARG A 177 10.31 -9.56 -24.57
C ARG A 177 9.93 -10.93 -24.00
N ALA A 178 10.56 -11.35 -22.91
CA ALA A 178 10.27 -12.61 -22.24
C ALA A 178 8.84 -12.63 -21.64
N LEU A 179 8.39 -11.55 -21.00
CA LEU A 179 7.02 -11.44 -20.48
C LEU A 179 5.99 -11.54 -21.61
N VAL A 180 6.19 -10.80 -22.71
CA VAL A 180 5.28 -10.83 -23.87
C VAL A 180 5.24 -12.22 -24.51
N ALA A 181 6.38 -12.89 -24.64
CA ALA A 181 6.41 -14.27 -25.12
C ALA A 181 5.67 -15.24 -24.19
N HIS A 182 5.63 -14.96 -22.89
CA HIS A 182 5.00 -15.81 -21.88
C HIS A 182 3.47 -15.64 -21.81
N CYS A 183 2.96 -14.40 -21.74
CA CYS A 183 1.53 -14.15 -21.53
C CYS A 183 0.81 -13.50 -22.73
N GLY A 184 1.52 -13.17 -23.81
CA GLY A 184 0.98 -12.42 -24.95
C GLY A 184 0.98 -10.91 -24.72
N GLU A 185 1.09 -10.13 -25.80
CA GLU A 185 1.26 -8.67 -25.72
C GLU A 185 0.05 -7.97 -25.08
N GLU A 186 -1.17 -8.40 -25.40
CA GLU A 186 -2.41 -7.83 -24.84
C GLU A 186 -2.46 -7.98 -23.31
N ASN A 187 -2.03 -9.13 -22.79
CA ASN A 187 -1.98 -9.36 -21.35
C ASN A 187 -0.76 -8.68 -20.72
N ALA A 188 0.36 -8.55 -21.43
CA ALA A 188 1.55 -7.89 -20.91
C ALA A 188 1.31 -6.37 -20.72
N PHE A 189 0.58 -5.72 -21.63
CA PHE A 189 0.32 -4.28 -21.64
C PHE A 189 -1.17 -3.96 -21.42
N ASP A 190 -1.75 -4.48 -20.33
CA ASP A 190 -3.16 -4.37 -19.95
C ASP A 190 -3.49 -3.18 -19.02
N GLY A 191 -2.50 -2.34 -18.69
CA GLY A 191 -2.70 -1.16 -17.86
C GLY A 191 -3.57 -0.08 -18.50
N ASP A 192 -4.28 0.71 -17.68
CA ASP A 192 -5.13 1.80 -18.17
C ASP A 192 -4.29 2.93 -18.79
N ARG A 193 -4.35 3.03 -20.13
CA ARG A 193 -3.61 4.03 -20.92
C ARG A 193 -3.96 5.46 -20.53
N ALA A 194 -5.17 5.71 -20.00
CA ALA A 194 -5.57 7.03 -19.55
C ALA A 194 -4.76 7.51 -18.32
N LEU A 195 -4.12 6.59 -17.58
CA LEU A 195 -3.29 6.94 -16.43
C LEU A 195 -1.89 7.42 -16.83
N GLN A 196 -1.43 7.10 -18.03
CA GLN A 196 -0.13 7.54 -18.53
C GLN A 196 -0.11 9.06 -18.80
N LEU A 197 1.09 9.66 -18.78
CA LEU A 197 1.28 11.02 -19.28
C LEU A 197 1.39 11.02 -20.80
N SER A 198 0.84 12.06 -21.43
CA SER A 198 0.87 12.24 -22.87
C SER A 198 1.28 13.67 -23.24
N PRO A 199 1.52 13.95 -24.54
CA PRO A 199 1.73 15.31 -25.04
C PRO A 199 0.56 16.27 -24.79
N GLU A 200 -0.63 15.76 -24.43
CA GLU A 200 -1.78 16.58 -24.06
C GLU A 200 -1.59 17.26 -22.70
N GLU A 201 -0.87 16.61 -21.77
CA GLU A 201 -0.55 17.18 -20.46
C GLU A 201 0.83 17.85 -20.40
N VAL A 202 1.83 17.32 -21.11
CA VAL A 202 3.19 17.84 -21.04
C VAL A 202 3.96 17.67 -22.34
N ASN A 203 4.57 18.75 -22.81
CA ASN A 203 5.47 18.72 -23.96
C ASN A 203 6.88 18.30 -23.53
N LEU A 204 7.05 17.03 -23.16
CA LEU A 204 8.32 16.42 -22.82
C LEU A 204 8.54 15.20 -23.72
N PRO A 205 9.66 15.07 -24.46
CA PRO A 205 9.83 14.03 -25.47
C PRO A 205 9.57 12.60 -24.98
N GLY A 206 9.95 12.29 -23.73
CA GLY A 206 9.74 10.98 -23.11
C GLY A 206 8.34 10.72 -22.54
N ALA A 207 7.50 11.75 -22.40
CA ALA A 207 6.11 11.63 -21.92
C ALA A 207 5.15 11.19 -23.04
N ARG A 208 5.42 10.04 -23.64
CA ARG A 208 4.60 9.43 -24.69
C ARG A 208 3.94 8.15 -24.19
N GLN A 209 2.71 7.92 -24.62
CA GLN A 209 1.98 6.73 -24.23
C GLN A 209 2.66 5.46 -24.77
N VAL A 210 2.79 4.47 -23.89
CA VAL A 210 3.27 3.12 -24.16
C VAL A 210 2.06 2.21 -24.28
N VAL A 211 1.86 1.65 -25.47
CA VAL A 211 0.66 0.88 -25.83
C VAL A 211 0.96 -0.58 -26.16
N CYS A 212 2.23 -0.90 -26.42
CA CYS A 212 2.71 -2.24 -26.78
C CYS A 212 4.23 -2.36 -26.56
N LEU A 213 4.77 -3.57 -26.78
CA LEU A 213 6.19 -3.87 -26.63
C LEU A 213 7.06 -2.96 -27.49
N LYS A 214 6.65 -2.72 -28.74
CA LYS A 214 7.39 -1.87 -29.67
C LYS A 214 7.59 -0.46 -29.11
N THR A 215 6.54 0.13 -28.53
CA THR A 215 6.62 1.49 -27.95
C THR A 215 7.44 1.52 -26.66
N ALA A 216 7.39 0.46 -25.84
CA ALA A 216 8.22 0.36 -24.64
C ALA A 216 9.71 0.23 -24.98
N LEU A 217 10.07 -0.64 -25.94
CA LEU A 217 11.45 -0.80 -26.40
C LEU A 217 11.99 0.46 -27.08
N ALA A 218 11.15 1.19 -27.82
CA ALA A 218 11.54 2.48 -28.40
C ALA A 218 11.84 3.54 -27.33
N ALA A 219 11.08 3.54 -26.22
CA ALA A 219 11.34 4.42 -25.10
C ALA A 219 12.67 4.09 -24.41
N PHE A 220 12.96 2.82 -24.13
CA PHE A 220 14.28 2.40 -23.61
C PHE A 220 15.42 2.77 -24.54
N ALA A 221 15.27 2.54 -25.85
CA ALA A 221 16.30 2.90 -26.82
C ALA A 221 16.58 4.42 -26.82
N ALA A 222 15.54 5.25 -26.72
CA ALA A 222 15.70 6.70 -26.65
C ALA A 222 16.43 7.17 -25.38
N ILE A 223 16.21 6.50 -24.24
CA ILE A 223 16.91 6.77 -22.98
C ILE A 223 18.40 6.48 -23.15
N VAL A 224 18.74 5.29 -23.66
CA VAL A 224 20.14 4.87 -23.87
C VAL A 224 20.86 5.75 -24.90
N GLU A 225 20.18 6.15 -25.98
CA GLU A 225 20.74 7.05 -26.99
C GLU A 225 21.00 8.46 -26.44
N GLN A 226 20.12 8.98 -25.58
CA GLN A 226 20.28 10.29 -24.95
C GLN A 226 21.36 10.30 -23.87
N GLY A 227 21.42 9.28 -23.01
CA GLY A 227 22.45 9.17 -21.96
C GLY A 227 23.84 8.91 -22.55
N GLU A 228 24.02 7.71 -23.09
CA GLU A 228 25.34 7.22 -23.50
C GLU A 228 25.70 7.60 -24.94
N GLY A 229 24.69 7.79 -25.79
CA GLY A 229 24.89 7.84 -27.24
C GLY A 229 25.15 6.46 -27.83
N ALA A 230 24.67 5.39 -27.21
CA ALA A 230 24.76 4.03 -27.76
C ALA A 230 23.51 3.70 -28.60
N PRO A 231 23.62 2.85 -29.65
CA PRO A 231 24.80 2.15 -30.14
C PRO A 231 25.65 2.96 -31.14
N ARG A 232 25.31 4.23 -31.41
CA ARG A 232 26.04 5.10 -32.35
C ARG A 232 26.46 6.38 -31.65
N ASP A 233 27.76 6.57 -31.43
CA ASP A 233 28.33 7.76 -30.79
C ASP A 233 27.56 9.03 -31.20
N SER A 234 26.70 9.51 -30.29
CA SER A 234 25.84 10.65 -30.54
C SER A 234 26.48 11.89 -29.93
N ILE A 235 26.81 12.86 -30.78
CA ILE A 235 27.38 14.16 -30.36
C ILE A 235 26.45 14.89 -29.37
N GLY A 236 25.15 14.54 -29.36
CA GLY A 236 24.15 15.11 -28.47
C GLY A 236 23.94 14.38 -27.14
N SER A 237 24.65 13.27 -26.87
CA SER A 237 24.43 12.49 -25.65
C SER A 237 24.91 13.20 -24.38
N HIS A 238 24.40 12.79 -23.22
CA HIS A 238 24.81 13.33 -21.92
C HIS A 238 26.31 13.14 -21.72
N TYR A 239 26.83 11.95 -22.06
CA TYR A 239 28.25 11.65 -22.05
C TYR A 239 29.07 12.68 -22.84
N GLN A 240 28.72 12.93 -24.11
CA GLN A 240 29.46 13.87 -24.97
C GLN A 240 29.31 15.33 -24.49
N LYS A 241 28.12 15.71 -24.01
CA LYS A 241 27.87 17.02 -23.40
C LYS A 241 28.78 17.26 -22.19
N PHE A 242 28.93 16.28 -21.30
CA PHE A 242 29.80 16.38 -20.13
C PHE A 242 31.29 16.37 -20.49
N LEU A 243 31.70 15.59 -21.49
CA LEU A 243 33.05 15.67 -22.06
C LEU A 243 33.37 17.07 -22.62
N GLY A 244 32.41 17.71 -23.29
CA GLY A 244 32.53 19.08 -23.77
C GLY A 244 32.76 20.09 -22.64
N ILE A 245 31.99 20.00 -21.55
CA ILE A 245 32.19 20.83 -20.36
C ILE A 245 33.57 20.56 -19.76
N ARG A 246 33.99 19.28 -19.68
CA ARG A 246 35.28 18.89 -19.07
C ARG A 246 36.46 19.52 -19.81
N ALA A 247 36.44 19.45 -21.15
CA ALA A 247 37.47 20.06 -21.98
C ALA A 247 37.54 21.59 -21.80
N GLU A 248 36.39 22.27 -21.76
CA GLU A 248 36.34 23.72 -21.58
C GLU A 248 36.79 24.13 -20.17
N LEU A 249 36.40 23.36 -19.13
CA LEU A 249 36.84 23.57 -17.75
C LEU A 249 38.36 23.44 -17.64
N GLN A 250 38.95 22.38 -18.21
CA GLN A 250 40.40 22.19 -18.23
C GLN A 250 41.12 23.37 -18.89
N ALA A 251 40.68 23.78 -20.08
CA ALA A 251 41.28 24.89 -20.81
C ALA A 251 41.22 26.23 -20.04
N LEU A 252 40.10 26.50 -19.35
CA LEU A 252 39.96 27.71 -18.54
C LEU A 252 40.80 27.66 -17.26
N THR A 253 40.88 26.50 -16.60
CA THR A 253 41.72 26.31 -15.41
C THR A 253 43.21 26.40 -15.73
N GLU A 254 43.65 25.90 -16.88
CA GLU A 254 45.06 26.06 -17.34
C GLU A 254 45.42 27.55 -17.54
N ARG A 255 44.49 28.34 -18.08
CA ARG A 255 44.68 29.78 -18.27
C ARG A 255 44.57 30.58 -16.97
N ASN A 256 43.77 30.11 -16.02
CA ASN A 256 43.56 30.74 -14.73
C ASN A 256 43.46 29.68 -13.63
N PRO A 257 44.57 29.33 -12.95
CA PRO A 257 44.55 28.35 -11.86
C PRO A 257 43.68 28.75 -10.66
N ALA A 258 43.33 30.04 -10.52
CA ALA A 258 42.43 30.54 -9.48
C ALA A 258 40.95 30.52 -9.89
N PHE A 259 40.63 30.04 -11.10
CA PHE A 259 39.27 29.96 -11.59
C PHE A 259 38.44 28.99 -10.74
N ALA A 260 37.40 29.52 -10.11
CA ALA A 260 36.44 28.77 -9.31
C ALA A 260 35.03 28.99 -9.89
N PRO A 261 34.50 28.05 -10.71
CA PRO A 261 33.22 28.21 -11.43
C PRO A 261 31.98 28.11 -10.54
N ALA A 262 32.12 27.57 -9.33
CA ALA A 262 31.02 27.29 -8.41
C ALA A 262 31.29 27.86 -7.02
N PHE A 263 30.23 28.01 -6.24
CA PHE A 263 30.31 28.19 -4.80
C PHE A 263 30.66 26.86 -4.12
N PRO A 264 31.34 26.89 -2.95
CA PRO A 264 31.66 25.69 -2.19
C PRO A 264 30.42 25.18 -1.44
N ALA A 265 29.35 24.83 -2.16
CA ALA A 265 28.13 24.29 -1.56
C ALA A 265 28.43 22.95 -0.87
N ALA A 266 27.74 22.70 0.24
CA ALA A 266 27.94 21.53 1.08
C ALA A 266 27.83 20.21 0.30
N THR A 267 28.53 19.17 0.75
CA THR A 267 28.24 17.79 0.30
C THR A 267 27.17 17.20 1.21
N ASN A 268 26.11 16.65 0.63
CA ASN A 268 24.93 16.12 1.32
C ASN A 268 24.42 17.02 2.47
N PRO A 269 23.92 18.23 2.17
CA PRO A 269 23.36 19.13 3.17
C PRO A 269 22.14 18.50 3.86
N VAL A 270 21.99 18.72 5.16
CA VAL A 270 20.84 18.22 5.94
C VAL A 270 20.29 19.28 6.90
N LEU A 271 18.97 19.35 7.00
CA LEU A 271 18.26 20.28 7.91
C LEU A 271 18.24 19.79 9.36
N ARG A 272 18.35 18.48 9.58
CA ARG A 272 18.36 17.87 10.90
C ARG A 272 19.73 17.32 11.18
N ARG A 273 20.21 17.50 12.41
CA ARG A 273 21.47 16.92 12.88
C ARG A 273 21.40 15.40 12.68
N PRO A 274 22.25 14.81 11.81
CA PRO A 274 22.14 13.42 11.44
C PRO A 274 22.65 12.51 12.59
N PRO A 275 22.03 11.34 12.83
CA PRO A 275 22.55 10.35 13.77
C PRO A 275 23.94 9.82 13.37
N ARG A 276 24.23 9.82 12.06
CA ARG A 276 25.51 9.45 11.45
C ARG A 276 26.04 10.66 10.66
N PRO A 277 26.93 11.47 11.26
CA PRO A 277 27.40 12.73 10.66
C PRO A 277 28.35 12.55 9.48
N GLU A 278 28.88 11.35 9.27
CA GLU A 278 29.86 11.06 8.23
C GLU A 278 29.30 11.41 6.84
N GLY A 279 30.05 12.20 6.08
CA GLY A 279 29.71 12.61 4.72
C GLY A 279 28.49 13.53 4.58
N ARG A 280 28.01 14.15 5.68
CA ARG A 280 26.84 15.05 5.69
C ARG A 280 27.18 16.39 6.34
N VAL A 281 26.61 17.48 5.82
CA VAL A 281 26.76 18.82 6.40
C VAL A 281 25.44 19.27 7.02
N TRP A 282 25.41 19.44 8.33
CA TRP A 282 24.26 20.00 9.02
C TRP A 282 24.20 21.52 8.81
N LEU A 283 23.05 22.00 8.36
CA LEU A 283 22.80 23.43 8.14
C LEU A 283 22.35 24.10 9.44
N GLU A 284 23.02 25.19 9.80
CA GLU A 284 22.79 25.94 11.04
C GLU A 284 22.44 27.40 10.76
N ASN A 285 22.82 27.95 9.59
CA ASN A 285 22.46 29.31 9.23
C ASN A 285 20.93 29.44 9.04
N PRO A 286 20.24 30.35 9.75
CA PRO A 286 18.78 30.45 9.69
C PRO A 286 18.22 30.73 8.29
N ASP A 287 18.88 31.59 7.50
CA ASP A 287 18.43 31.91 6.15
C ASP A 287 18.62 30.73 5.19
N ALA A 288 19.72 29.99 5.35
CA ALA A 288 19.97 28.77 4.60
C ALA A 288 18.94 27.69 4.94
N VAL A 289 18.68 27.47 6.24
CA VAL A 289 17.68 26.51 6.74
C VAL A 289 16.29 26.85 6.19
N ALA A 290 15.86 28.10 6.26
CA ALA A 290 14.56 28.52 5.74
C ALA A 290 14.45 28.35 4.21
N THR A 291 15.52 28.64 3.47
CA THR A 291 15.58 28.42 2.01
C THR A 291 15.44 26.95 1.65
N VAL A 292 16.22 26.11 2.31
CA VAL A 292 16.29 24.68 2.01
C VAL A 292 15.02 23.97 2.46
N ASP A 293 14.41 24.39 3.58
CA ASP A 293 13.11 23.89 4.00
C ASP A 293 12.01 24.21 2.97
N LEU A 294 11.93 25.45 2.49
CA LEU A 294 10.97 25.82 1.45
C LEU A 294 11.21 25.05 0.14
N ALA A 295 12.46 24.92 -0.29
CA ALA A 295 12.82 24.17 -1.49
C ALA A 295 12.41 22.69 -1.38
N ASN A 296 12.72 22.06 -0.24
CA ASN A 296 12.33 20.70 0.06
C ASN A 296 10.81 20.51 0.10
N ALA A 297 10.09 21.49 0.66
CA ALA A 297 8.64 21.47 0.73
C ALA A 297 7.99 21.61 -0.67
N CYS A 298 8.56 22.45 -1.54
CA CYS A 298 8.15 22.55 -2.95
C CYS A 298 8.41 21.24 -3.69
N TYR A 299 9.61 20.67 -3.53
CA TYR A 299 9.99 19.40 -4.15
C TYR A 299 9.09 18.24 -3.69
N GLY A 300 8.82 18.12 -2.39
CA GLY A 300 7.93 17.07 -1.87
C GLY A 300 6.50 17.18 -2.38
N LEU A 301 5.98 18.40 -2.54
CA LEU A 301 4.65 18.61 -3.11
C LEU A 301 4.61 18.35 -4.62
N MET A 302 5.65 18.75 -5.35
CA MET A 302 5.83 18.46 -6.77
C MET A 302 5.73 16.95 -7.03
N LEU A 303 6.46 16.14 -6.25
CA LEU A 303 6.39 14.68 -6.36
C LEU A 303 4.97 14.14 -6.10
N ARG A 304 4.25 14.67 -5.12
CA ARG A 304 2.86 14.24 -4.85
C ARG A 304 1.89 14.61 -5.98
N LEU A 305 2.07 15.77 -6.62
CA LEU A 305 1.27 16.17 -7.77
C LEU A 305 1.56 15.29 -8.99
N LEU A 306 2.82 14.92 -9.23
CA LEU A 306 3.18 13.95 -10.28
C LEU A 306 2.59 12.57 -9.98
N ALA A 307 2.67 12.09 -8.74
CA ALA A 307 2.02 10.84 -8.33
C ALA A 307 0.50 10.89 -8.57
N TYR A 308 -0.12 12.00 -8.23
CA TYR A 308 -1.55 12.24 -8.45
C TYR A 308 -1.92 12.23 -9.93
N ALA A 309 -1.09 12.83 -10.80
CA ALA A 309 -1.34 12.85 -12.24
C ALA A 309 -1.41 11.44 -12.86
N TYR A 310 -0.68 10.47 -12.30
CA TYR A 310 -0.76 9.06 -12.67
C TYR A 310 -1.91 8.28 -12.01
N ALA A 311 -2.61 8.86 -11.04
CA ALA A 311 -3.83 8.30 -10.46
C ALA A 311 -5.12 8.88 -11.10
N VAL A 312 -5.00 10.00 -11.81
CA VAL A 312 -6.10 10.64 -12.53
C VAL A 312 -6.07 10.24 -14.00
N ARG A 313 -7.23 9.79 -14.51
CA ARG A 313 -7.42 9.44 -15.92
C ARG A 313 -7.39 10.71 -16.78
N GLY A 314 -6.65 10.64 -17.88
CA GLY A 314 -6.51 11.69 -18.88
C GLY A 314 -7.10 11.31 -20.25
N PRO A 315 -7.22 12.28 -21.17
CA PRO A 315 -7.00 13.71 -20.91
C PRO A 315 -8.05 14.29 -19.99
N SER A 316 -7.62 15.13 -19.06
CA SER A 316 -8.53 15.92 -18.24
C SER A 316 -7.88 17.22 -17.79
N ALA A 317 -8.71 18.26 -17.61
CA ALA A 317 -8.25 19.55 -17.10
C ALA A 317 -7.61 19.41 -15.70
N GLU A 318 -8.12 18.47 -14.89
CA GLU A 318 -7.55 18.17 -13.58
C GLU A 318 -6.14 17.57 -13.68
N LYS A 319 -5.94 16.59 -14.57
CA LYS A 319 -4.62 15.98 -14.78
C LYS A 319 -3.62 17.02 -15.31
N SER A 320 -4.03 17.80 -16.30
CA SER A 320 -3.22 18.89 -16.87
C SER A 320 -2.82 19.90 -15.80
N LEU A 321 -3.78 20.34 -14.97
CA LEU A 321 -3.51 21.25 -13.86
C LEU A 321 -2.52 20.65 -12.85
N ALA A 322 -2.65 19.38 -12.49
CA ALA A 322 -1.72 18.74 -11.56
C ALA A 322 -0.29 18.73 -12.11
N VAL A 323 -0.12 18.45 -13.40
CA VAL A 323 1.17 18.48 -14.10
C VAL A 323 1.73 19.89 -14.19
N ASP A 324 0.91 20.87 -14.57
CA ASP A 324 1.30 22.29 -14.63
C ASP A 324 1.76 22.82 -13.27
N LEU A 325 1.05 22.47 -12.20
CA LEU A 325 1.43 22.84 -10.84
C LEU A 325 2.75 22.18 -10.42
N ALA A 326 2.97 20.92 -10.80
CA ALA A 326 4.23 20.23 -10.54
C ALA A 326 5.41 20.90 -11.27
N ILE A 327 5.28 21.19 -12.57
CA ILE A 327 6.29 21.92 -13.35
C ILE A 327 6.53 23.31 -12.75
N GLY A 328 5.47 23.99 -12.34
CA GLY A 328 5.58 25.29 -11.69
C GLY A 328 6.37 25.24 -10.38
N LEU A 329 6.16 24.21 -9.55
CA LEU A 329 6.93 23.99 -8.32
C LEU A 329 8.39 23.68 -8.64
N MET A 330 8.68 22.91 -9.68
CA MET A 330 10.03 22.65 -10.16
C MET A 330 10.76 23.95 -10.53
N GLN A 331 10.07 24.87 -11.22
CA GLN A 331 10.60 26.20 -11.54
C GLN A 331 10.84 27.08 -10.30
N ALA A 332 10.14 26.83 -9.19
CA ALA A 332 10.38 27.51 -7.92
C ALA A 332 11.56 26.90 -7.12
N VAL A 333 11.83 25.60 -7.28
CA VAL A 333 12.94 24.91 -6.59
C VAL A 333 14.29 25.44 -7.06
N MET A 334 14.48 25.68 -8.36
CA MET A 334 15.79 26.05 -8.90
C MET A 334 16.34 27.38 -8.35
N PRO A 335 15.58 28.50 -8.33
CA PRO A 335 16.05 29.73 -7.69
C PRO A 335 16.35 29.57 -6.19
N LEU A 336 15.57 28.75 -5.47
CA LEU A 336 15.83 28.46 -4.06
C LEU A 336 17.13 27.65 -3.88
N ALA A 337 17.39 26.69 -4.78
CA ALA A 337 18.63 25.92 -4.80
C ALA A 337 19.86 26.82 -5.04
N GLU A 338 19.77 27.73 -6.01
CA GLU A 338 20.81 28.72 -6.28
C GLU A 338 21.03 29.65 -5.08
N ARG A 339 19.96 30.12 -4.43
CA ARG A 339 20.07 30.93 -3.22
C ARG A 339 20.77 30.16 -2.10
N ALA A 340 20.38 28.90 -1.86
CA ALA A 340 21.00 28.06 -0.84
C ALA A 340 22.51 27.91 -1.07
N ALA A 341 22.95 27.70 -2.31
CA ALA A 341 24.37 27.61 -2.67
C ALA A 341 25.20 28.88 -2.40
N ARG A 342 24.55 30.01 -2.07
CA ARG A 342 25.19 31.32 -1.79
C ARG A 342 25.14 31.72 -0.33
N LEU A 343 24.41 30.97 0.49
CA LEU A 343 24.29 31.24 1.93
C LEU A 343 25.31 30.36 2.68
N PRO A 344 25.91 30.85 3.77
CA PRO A 344 26.81 30.04 4.57
C PRO A 344 26.07 28.84 5.18
N ALA A 345 26.70 27.67 5.27
CA ALA A 345 26.07 26.50 5.88
C ALA A 345 25.84 26.67 7.38
N GLY A 346 26.84 27.20 8.09
CA GLY A 346 26.80 27.31 9.55
C GLY A 346 28.19 27.46 10.18
N PRO A 347 28.26 27.83 11.48
CA PRO A 347 29.53 27.98 12.19
C PRO A 347 30.33 26.68 12.32
N SER A 348 29.70 25.50 12.26
CA SER A 348 30.43 24.21 12.29
C SER A 348 31.16 23.90 10.98
N ASN A 349 30.78 24.57 9.88
CA ASN A 349 31.38 24.39 8.56
C ASN A 349 31.56 25.76 7.87
N PRO A 350 32.42 26.65 8.42
CA PRO A 350 32.54 28.04 7.96
C PRO A 350 33.06 28.18 6.53
N GLN A 351 33.70 27.13 6.01
CA GLN A 351 34.28 27.08 4.66
C GLN A 351 33.29 26.66 3.56
N CYS A 352 32.07 26.22 3.90
CA CYS A 352 31.10 25.78 2.92
C CYS A 352 29.80 26.59 2.96
N ASN A 353 29.22 26.77 1.79
CA ASN A 353 27.87 27.26 1.64
C ASN A 353 26.86 26.13 1.85
N ALA A 354 25.61 26.48 2.06
CA ALA A 354 24.52 25.52 2.09
C ALA A 354 24.24 24.95 0.70
N GLY A 355 23.22 24.10 0.62
CA GLY A 355 22.68 23.57 -0.61
C GLY A 355 21.37 22.86 -0.32
N VAL A 356 20.55 22.63 -1.34
CA VAL A 356 19.28 21.92 -1.17
C VAL A 356 19.52 20.42 -0.93
N SER A 357 18.75 19.82 -0.03
CA SER A 357 18.94 18.40 0.29
C SER A 357 18.07 17.46 -0.56
N PHE A 358 17.12 18.01 -1.32
CA PHE A 358 16.08 17.24 -2.04
C PHE A 358 15.45 16.15 -1.17
N ILE A 359 15.08 16.51 0.06
CA ILE A 359 14.59 15.52 1.02
C ILE A 359 13.22 15.02 0.58
N THR A 360 13.07 13.71 0.47
CA THR A 360 11.80 13.02 0.26
C THR A 360 11.14 12.76 1.61
N LEU A 361 9.81 12.93 1.65
CA LEU A 361 9.00 12.53 2.80
C LEU A 361 8.89 11.00 2.84
N ARG A 362 8.47 10.45 3.99
CA ARG A 362 8.30 9.00 4.19
C ARG A 362 7.43 8.34 3.11
N ASP A 363 6.46 9.07 2.58
CA ASP A 363 5.61 8.61 1.50
C ASP A 363 5.31 9.74 0.49
N SER A 364 5.52 9.40 -0.79
CA SER A 364 5.21 10.20 -1.98
C SER A 364 4.17 9.50 -2.87
N ALA A 365 3.44 8.51 -2.35
CA ALA A 365 2.33 7.88 -3.04
C ALA A 365 1.26 8.89 -3.45
N ALA A 366 0.52 8.54 -4.50
CA ALA A 366 -0.59 9.33 -4.98
C ALA A 366 -1.64 9.48 -3.88
N LEU A 367 -2.08 10.71 -3.64
CA LEU A 367 -3.27 10.93 -2.84
C LEU A 367 -4.49 10.37 -3.60
N PRO A 368 -5.47 9.73 -2.93
CA PRO A 368 -6.66 9.23 -3.60
C PRO A 368 -7.37 10.35 -4.37
N PRO A 369 -7.67 10.17 -5.68
CA PRO A 369 -8.37 11.16 -6.49
C PRO A 369 -9.66 11.66 -5.85
N GLY A 370 -9.87 12.97 -5.90
CA GLY A 370 -11.09 13.62 -5.44
C GLY A 370 -10.88 14.88 -4.59
N PRO A 371 -11.98 15.47 -4.07
CA PRO A 371 -11.97 16.80 -3.43
C PRO A 371 -11.02 16.91 -2.24
N ALA A 372 -10.79 15.81 -1.51
CA ALA A 372 -9.87 15.80 -0.38
C ALA A 372 -8.40 15.97 -0.81
N ALA A 373 -7.94 15.25 -1.84
CA ALA A 373 -6.59 15.41 -2.37
C ALA A 373 -6.38 16.81 -2.95
N ARG A 374 -7.35 17.30 -3.71
CA ARG A 374 -7.36 18.66 -4.26
C ARG A 374 -7.24 19.73 -3.18
N ARG A 375 -7.99 19.57 -2.08
CA ARG A 375 -7.92 20.47 -0.91
C ARG A 375 -6.52 20.48 -0.30
N VAL A 376 -5.90 19.32 -0.12
CA VAL A 376 -4.52 19.22 0.37
C VAL A 376 -3.55 19.96 -0.55
N PHE A 377 -3.70 19.84 -1.87
CA PHE A 377 -2.86 20.59 -2.81
C PHE A 377 -3.07 22.10 -2.70
N VAL A 378 -4.32 22.57 -2.70
CA VAL A 378 -4.63 24.01 -2.59
C VAL A 378 -4.09 24.59 -1.28
N GLU A 379 -4.33 23.92 -0.15
CA GLU A 379 -3.83 24.34 1.16
C GLU A 379 -2.30 24.34 1.20
N ARG A 380 -1.66 23.29 0.67
CA ARG A 380 -0.20 23.19 0.73
C ARG A 380 0.49 24.21 -0.17
N ILE A 381 0.01 24.44 -1.39
CA ILE A 381 0.58 25.48 -2.27
C ILE A 381 0.42 26.86 -1.65
N LYS A 382 -0.73 27.15 -1.03
CA LYS A 382 -0.94 28.41 -0.30
C LYS A 382 0.07 28.58 0.84
N GLN A 383 0.29 27.54 1.65
CA GLN A 383 1.29 27.56 2.72
C GLN A 383 2.72 27.77 2.19
N LEU A 384 3.06 27.20 1.03
CA LEU A 384 4.37 27.45 0.40
C LEU A 384 4.51 28.91 -0.04
N ALA A 385 3.47 29.50 -0.63
CA ALA A 385 3.47 30.92 -1.01
C ALA A 385 3.61 31.85 0.20
N GLU A 386 2.90 31.56 1.30
CA GLU A 386 3.01 32.29 2.57
C GLU A 386 4.42 32.15 3.18
N GLY A 387 4.98 30.93 3.17
CA GLY A 387 6.34 30.67 3.66
C GLY A 387 7.44 31.31 2.81
N ALA A 388 7.17 31.60 1.54
CA ALA A 388 8.12 32.28 0.65
C ALA A 388 8.18 33.80 0.88
N ALA A 389 7.12 34.41 1.41
CA ALA A 389 7.03 35.87 1.56
C ALA A 389 8.14 36.47 2.46
N PRO A 390 8.47 35.90 3.64
CA PRO A 390 9.57 36.39 4.46
C PRO A 390 10.93 36.33 3.76
N LEU A 391 11.19 35.28 2.97
CA LEU A 391 12.44 35.16 2.21
C LEU A 391 12.55 36.23 1.12
N ALA A 392 11.44 36.53 0.43
CA ALA A 392 11.39 37.57 -0.59
C ALA A 392 11.55 38.99 -0.01
N ALA A 393 11.10 39.23 1.21
CA ALA A 393 11.25 40.52 1.89
C ALA A 393 12.73 40.92 2.10
N GLY A 394 13.65 39.93 2.13
CA GLY A 394 15.09 40.16 2.18
C GLY A 394 15.70 40.71 0.88
N GLY A 395 14.93 40.84 -0.20
CA GLY A 395 15.35 41.49 -1.45
C GLY A 395 16.23 40.65 -2.37
N ASP A 396 16.53 39.39 -2.01
CA ASP A 396 17.26 38.48 -2.90
C ASP A 396 16.41 38.15 -4.14
N ALA A 397 16.94 38.40 -5.34
CA ALA A 397 16.21 38.24 -6.59
C ALA A 397 15.69 36.80 -6.82
N ARG A 398 16.38 35.78 -6.31
CA ARG A 398 16.02 34.37 -6.46
C ARG A 398 14.88 34.01 -5.51
N ALA A 399 14.92 34.51 -4.27
CA ALA A 399 13.81 34.38 -3.33
C ALA A 399 12.55 35.09 -3.84
N VAL A 400 12.69 36.30 -4.39
CA VAL A 400 11.59 37.05 -5.00
C VAL A 400 10.99 36.31 -6.20
N ALA A 401 11.84 35.75 -7.07
CA ALA A 401 11.38 34.95 -8.22
C ALA A 401 10.59 33.71 -7.77
N ALA A 402 11.12 32.96 -6.80
CA ALA A 402 10.44 31.78 -6.24
C ALA A 402 9.10 32.16 -5.57
N ALA A 403 9.07 33.23 -4.77
CA ALA A 403 7.84 33.69 -4.13
C ALA A 403 6.77 34.12 -5.14
N ARG A 404 7.16 34.82 -6.21
CA ARG A 404 6.25 35.19 -7.31
C ARG A 404 5.65 33.95 -7.99
N GLN A 405 6.49 32.95 -8.26
CA GLN A 405 6.05 31.70 -8.85
C GLN A 405 5.06 30.97 -7.93
N LEU A 406 5.38 30.82 -6.65
CA LEU A 406 4.52 30.14 -5.68
C LEU A 406 3.17 30.86 -5.49
N ALA A 407 3.17 32.20 -5.47
CA ALA A 407 1.93 32.98 -5.44
C ALA A 407 1.06 32.76 -6.69
N SER A 408 1.68 32.69 -7.87
CA SER A 408 0.98 32.35 -9.12
C SER A 408 0.37 30.95 -9.06
N LEU A 409 1.11 29.97 -8.57
CA LEU A 409 0.62 28.59 -8.44
C LEU A 409 -0.53 28.49 -7.42
N ALA A 410 -0.46 29.23 -6.31
CA ALA A 410 -1.54 29.26 -5.32
C ALA A 410 -2.83 29.81 -5.94
N ALA A 411 -2.74 30.86 -6.77
CA ALA A 411 -3.87 31.41 -7.49
C ALA A 411 -4.44 30.42 -8.52
N SER A 412 -3.59 29.74 -9.28
CA SER A 412 -4.00 28.72 -10.26
C SER A 412 -4.68 27.53 -9.59
N ALA A 413 -4.08 26.99 -8.52
CA ALA A 413 -4.63 25.85 -7.78
C ALA A 413 -6.00 26.17 -7.17
N GLY A 414 -6.15 27.36 -6.55
CA GLY A 414 -7.39 27.79 -5.92
C GLY A 414 -8.55 28.02 -6.90
N LYS A 415 -8.26 28.31 -8.18
CA LYS A 415 -9.26 28.46 -9.23
C LYS A 415 -9.52 27.17 -10.00
N GLY A 416 -8.47 26.37 -10.22
CA GLY A 416 -8.50 25.24 -11.13
C GLY A 416 -8.97 23.93 -10.50
N PHE A 417 -8.76 23.73 -9.19
CA PHE A 417 -9.27 22.55 -8.51
C PHE A 417 -10.69 22.76 -7.97
N ASP A 418 -11.62 21.91 -8.40
CA ASP A 418 -12.95 21.85 -7.80
C ASP A 418 -12.90 21.15 -6.43
N LEU A 419 -13.10 21.95 -5.37
CA LEU A 419 -13.11 21.50 -3.98
C LEU A 419 -14.49 21.10 -3.48
N THR A 420 -15.51 21.22 -4.34
CA THR A 420 -16.87 20.80 -4.02
C THR A 420 -16.81 19.31 -3.69
N PRO A 421 -17.27 18.89 -2.50
CA PRO A 421 -17.43 17.47 -2.22
C PRO A 421 -18.24 16.87 -3.36
N ALA A 422 -17.80 15.76 -3.92
CA ALA A 422 -18.64 15.01 -4.83
C ALA A 422 -19.98 14.83 -4.11
N ALA A 423 -21.09 15.18 -4.77
CA ALA A 423 -22.41 14.78 -4.29
C ALA A 423 -22.26 13.30 -3.90
N PRO A 424 -22.68 12.88 -2.69
CA PRO A 424 -22.47 11.52 -2.22
C PRO A 424 -22.81 10.62 -3.38
N ALA A 425 -21.79 9.91 -3.90
CA ALA A 425 -21.89 9.20 -5.17
C ALA A 425 -23.24 8.52 -5.14
N ALA A 426 -24.16 8.91 -6.04
CA ALA A 426 -25.56 8.51 -5.98
C ALA A 426 -25.53 7.05 -5.62
N THR A 427 -25.86 6.76 -4.34
CA THR A 427 -25.47 5.51 -3.65
C THR A 427 -25.76 4.43 -4.65
N ALA A 428 -24.74 3.79 -5.24
CA ALA A 428 -24.86 3.05 -6.51
C ALA A 428 -26.25 2.44 -6.57
N ALA A 429 -27.16 3.08 -7.34
CA ALA A 429 -28.59 3.18 -6.99
C ALA A 429 -28.96 2.14 -5.94
N ALA A 430 -28.98 2.51 -4.63
CA ALA A 430 -29.25 1.59 -3.52
C ALA A 430 -30.29 0.62 -4.06
N PRO A 431 -29.95 -0.68 -4.26
CA PRO A 431 -30.62 -1.54 -5.24
C PRO A 431 -32.08 -1.23 -5.11
N GLN A 432 -32.61 -0.57 -6.17
CA GLN A 432 -33.88 0.14 -6.22
C GLN A 432 -34.78 -0.41 -5.11
N PRO A 433 -35.13 0.35 -4.04
CA PRO A 433 -35.67 -0.23 -2.81
C PRO A 433 -36.64 -1.30 -3.23
N ALA A 434 -36.25 -2.57 -3.02
CA ALA A 434 -36.95 -3.69 -3.62
C ALA A 434 -38.41 -3.39 -3.35
N ALA A 435 -39.19 -3.27 -4.45
CA ALA A 435 -40.55 -2.76 -4.42
C ALA A 435 -41.19 -3.19 -3.11
N ALA A 436 -41.69 -2.22 -2.32
CA ALA A 436 -42.25 -2.45 -0.98
C ALA A 436 -42.83 -3.86 -0.94
N PRO A 437 -42.28 -4.76 -0.11
CA PRO A 437 -42.31 -6.19 -0.33
C PRO A 437 -43.68 -6.57 -0.83
N ALA A 438 -43.72 -7.19 -2.03
CA ALA A 438 -44.94 -7.76 -2.56
C ALA A 438 -45.65 -8.42 -1.39
N THR A 439 -46.89 -7.99 -1.15
CA THR A 439 -47.74 -8.52 -0.09
C THR A 439 -47.50 -10.03 -0.05
N PRO A 440 -47.12 -10.61 1.12
CA PRO A 440 -46.74 -12.00 1.18
C PRO A 440 -47.77 -12.83 0.42
N ALA A 441 -47.29 -13.67 -0.50
CA ALA A 441 -48.09 -14.77 -0.99
C ALA A 441 -48.77 -15.44 0.21
N ALA A 442 -50.01 -15.90 0.02
CA ALA A 442 -50.89 -16.40 1.06
C ALA A 442 -50.13 -17.09 2.21
N ALA A 443 -50.47 -16.73 3.46
CA ALA A 443 -49.82 -17.24 4.67
C ALA A 443 -49.44 -18.72 4.53
N PRO A 444 -48.15 -19.07 4.64
CA PRO A 444 -47.73 -20.46 4.46
C PRO A 444 -48.43 -21.33 5.50
N ALA A 445 -48.82 -22.54 5.11
CA ALA A 445 -49.43 -23.49 6.02
C ALA A 445 -48.44 -23.77 7.16
N SER A 446 -48.84 -23.41 8.38
CA SER A 446 -48.07 -23.63 9.61
C SER A 446 -48.85 -24.51 10.57
N THR A 447 -48.18 -25.48 11.17
CA THR A 447 -48.73 -26.33 12.22
C THR A 447 -47.81 -26.33 13.43
N VAL A 448 -48.37 -26.21 14.63
CA VAL A 448 -47.61 -26.31 15.88
C VAL A 448 -47.94 -27.64 16.54
N SER A 449 -46.94 -28.51 16.70
CA SER A 449 -47.08 -29.79 17.42
C SER A 449 -45.89 -29.98 18.35
N GLY A 450 -46.14 -30.38 19.60
CA GLY A 450 -45.08 -30.61 20.58
C GLY A 450 -44.17 -29.40 20.86
N GLY A 451 -44.65 -28.16 20.62
CA GLY A 451 -43.85 -26.94 20.78
C GLY A 451 -42.92 -26.61 19.60
N VAL A 452 -43.01 -27.36 18.49
CA VAL A 452 -42.32 -27.10 17.23
C VAL A 452 -43.31 -26.52 16.23
N GLU A 453 -43.08 -25.28 15.80
CA GLU A 453 -43.76 -24.66 14.67
C GLU A 453 -43.15 -25.20 13.37
N THR A 454 -43.98 -25.76 12.50
CA THR A 454 -43.57 -26.34 11.23
C THR A 454 -44.23 -25.58 10.10
N VAL A 455 -43.43 -24.95 9.23
CA VAL A 455 -43.89 -24.07 8.16
C VAL A 455 -43.52 -24.68 6.81
N GLN A 456 -44.54 -24.90 5.99
CA GLN A 456 -44.38 -25.53 4.69
C GLN A 456 -43.89 -24.52 3.65
N GLY A 457 -42.77 -24.82 2.99
CA GLY A 457 -42.35 -24.19 1.73
C GLY A 457 -42.44 -25.16 0.55
N GLU A 458 -42.15 -24.66 -0.64
CA GLU A 458 -42.08 -25.43 -1.89
C GLU A 458 -40.92 -26.45 -1.85
N TRP A 459 -39.73 -26.00 -1.45
CA TRP A 459 -38.48 -26.78 -1.56
C TRP A 459 -38.03 -27.44 -0.24
N LEU A 460 -38.52 -26.92 0.88
CA LEU A 460 -38.28 -27.48 2.21
C LEU A 460 -39.43 -27.19 3.17
N GLU A 461 -39.44 -27.92 4.28
CA GLU A 461 -40.20 -27.60 5.47
C GLU A 461 -39.25 -26.93 6.48
N LEU A 462 -39.60 -25.76 7.02
CA LEU A 462 -38.88 -25.13 8.12
C LEU A 462 -39.50 -25.50 9.46
N GLN A 463 -38.65 -25.79 10.45
CA GLN A 463 -39.07 -26.09 11.81
C GLN A 463 -38.46 -25.08 12.77
N PHE A 464 -39.28 -24.48 13.63
CA PHE A 464 -38.87 -23.59 14.70
C PHE A 464 -39.31 -24.12 16.07
N GLU A 465 -38.37 -24.28 16.99
CA GLU A 465 -38.63 -24.73 18.35
C GLU A 465 -38.27 -23.62 19.35
N ALA A 466 -39.30 -22.89 19.82
CA ALA A 466 -39.13 -21.72 20.67
C ALA A 466 -38.33 -22.00 21.95
N ARG A 467 -38.56 -23.18 22.57
CA ARG A 467 -37.87 -23.60 23.81
C ARG A 467 -36.35 -23.66 23.67
N ARG A 468 -35.81 -23.85 22.45
CA ARG A 468 -34.37 -23.89 22.18
C ARG A 468 -33.80 -22.55 21.75
N CYS A 469 -34.62 -21.54 21.45
CA CYS A 469 -34.13 -20.30 20.86
C CYS A 469 -33.41 -19.43 21.90
N ILE A 470 -32.14 -19.09 21.66
CA ILE A 470 -31.38 -18.12 22.48
C ILE A 470 -31.45 -16.68 21.97
N HIS A 471 -32.35 -16.40 21.01
CA HIS A 471 -32.46 -15.10 20.34
C HIS A 471 -31.10 -14.56 19.86
N SER A 472 -30.29 -15.44 19.24
CA SER A 472 -28.98 -15.10 18.68
C SER A 472 -29.05 -14.23 17.43
N ARG A 473 -30.26 -14.05 16.89
CA ARG A 473 -30.60 -13.23 15.72
C ARG A 473 -30.03 -13.67 14.38
N PHE A 474 -29.23 -14.74 14.31
CA PHE A 474 -28.68 -15.26 13.05
C PHE A 474 -29.74 -15.53 11.98
N CYS A 475 -30.94 -15.99 12.35
CA CYS A 475 -32.04 -16.19 11.41
C CYS A 475 -32.57 -14.86 10.84
N VAL A 476 -33.00 -13.94 11.70
CA VAL A 476 -33.58 -12.65 11.29
C VAL A 476 -32.56 -11.70 10.63
N THR A 477 -31.26 -11.85 10.91
CA THR A 477 -30.21 -11.06 10.23
C THR A 477 -29.66 -11.77 8.98
N GLY A 478 -29.68 -13.10 8.94
CA GLY A 478 -29.19 -13.89 7.81
C GLY A 478 -30.21 -14.06 6.69
N ALA A 479 -31.50 -14.12 7.02
CA ALA A 479 -32.61 -14.19 6.07
C ALA A 479 -33.82 -13.34 6.53
N PRO A 480 -33.70 -12.00 6.51
CA PRO A 480 -34.76 -11.09 7.00
C PRO A 480 -36.06 -11.13 6.19
N GLN A 481 -36.05 -11.69 4.98
CA GLN A 481 -37.25 -11.90 4.15
C GLN A 481 -37.96 -13.21 4.51
N VAL A 482 -37.23 -14.19 5.06
CA VAL A 482 -37.79 -15.46 5.53
C VAL A 482 -38.24 -15.34 6.97
N PHE A 483 -37.41 -14.79 7.86
CA PHE A 483 -37.69 -14.64 9.30
C PHE A 483 -37.98 -13.18 9.63
N LEU A 484 -39.27 -12.82 9.62
CA LEU A 484 -39.73 -11.47 9.92
C LEU A 484 -39.66 -11.20 11.42
N ALA A 485 -38.90 -10.19 11.82
CA ALA A 485 -38.83 -9.76 13.21
C ALA A 485 -39.98 -8.81 13.55
N ASN A 486 -40.55 -8.92 14.75
CA ASN A 486 -41.53 -7.97 15.31
C ASN A 486 -42.84 -7.81 14.50
N VAL A 487 -43.26 -8.84 13.76
CA VAL A 487 -44.54 -8.82 13.04
C VAL A 487 -45.67 -9.45 13.84
N LYS A 488 -46.91 -9.07 13.53
CA LYS A 488 -48.12 -9.78 13.98
C LYS A 488 -48.56 -10.72 12.85
N GLY A 489 -48.70 -12.02 13.14
CA GLY A 489 -49.08 -13.04 12.15
C GLY A 489 -47.90 -13.90 11.68
N PRO A 490 -47.99 -14.57 10.51
CA PRO A 490 -46.94 -15.44 9.99
C PRO A 490 -45.60 -14.71 9.87
N TRP A 491 -44.58 -15.27 10.53
CA TRP A 491 -43.27 -14.66 10.64
C TRP A 491 -42.17 -15.46 9.94
N ILE A 492 -42.47 -16.68 9.47
CA ILE A 492 -41.57 -17.54 8.70
C ILE A 492 -42.14 -17.70 7.28
N HIS A 493 -41.34 -17.41 6.26
CA HIS A 493 -41.71 -17.47 4.84
C HIS A 493 -40.62 -18.22 4.05
N PRO A 494 -40.62 -19.57 4.05
CA PRO A 494 -39.50 -20.37 3.53
C PRO A 494 -39.15 -20.07 2.07
N ASP A 495 -40.13 -19.75 1.24
CA ASP A 495 -39.96 -19.55 -0.21
C ASP A 495 -39.53 -18.11 -0.58
N ALA A 496 -39.31 -17.24 0.41
CA ALA A 496 -38.83 -15.88 0.19
C ALA A 496 -37.32 -15.79 -0.11
N MET A 497 -36.62 -16.93 -0.17
CA MET A 497 -35.18 -17.01 -0.45
C MET A 497 -34.84 -18.32 -1.18
N PRO A 498 -33.81 -18.34 -2.05
CA PRO A 498 -33.30 -19.58 -2.62
C PRO A 498 -32.93 -20.60 -1.54
N VAL A 499 -33.35 -21.85 -1.74
CA VAL A 499 -33.32 -22.89 -0.72
C VAL A 499 -31.92 -23.18 -0.15
N GLU A 500 -30.90 -23.14 -0.99
CA GLU A 500 -29.50 -23.37 -0.56
C GLU A 500 -29.01 -22.29 0.41
N ARG A 501 -29.41 -21.03 0.21
CA ARG A 501 -29.07 -19.93 1.13
C ARG A 501 -29.85 -20.04 2.44
N LEU A 502 -31.10 -20.48 2.37
CA LEU A 502 -31.91 -20.68 3.57
C LEU A 502 -31.36 -21.83 4.45
N VAL A 503 -30.88 -22.91 3.83
CA VAL A 503 -30.19 -24.01 4.53
C VAL A 503 -28.94 -23.52 5.27
N GLU A 504 -28.10 -22.69 4.64
CA GLU A 504 -26.93 -22.08 5.30
C GLU A 504 -27.32 -21.22 6.51
N VAL A 505 -28.40 -20.44 6.39
CA VAL A 505 -28.92 -19.62 7.50
C VAL A 505 -29.47 -20.48 8.63
N ALA A 506 -30.16 -21.58 8.31
CA ALA A 506 -30.58 -22.56 9.30
C ALA A 506 -29.37 -23.17 10.02
N HIS A 507 -28.29 -23.46 9.29
CA HIS A 507 -27.04 -23.98 9.87
C HIS A 507 -26.36 -23.02 10.83
N ALA A 508 -26.50 -21.72 10.61
CA ALA A 508 -25.97 -20.69 11.48
C ALA A 508 -26.71 -20.58 12.83
N CYS A 509 -27.88 -21.23 13.00
CA CYS A 509 -28.62 -21.23 14.26
C CYS A 509 -27.88 -22.04 15.35
N PRO A 510 -27.25 -21.40 16.34
CA PRO A 510 -26.34 -22.09 17.27
C PRO A 510 -27.05 -23.06 18.21
N SER A 511 -28.35 -22.88 18.45
CA SER A 511 -29.13 -23.71 19.35
C SER A 511 -29.89 -24.83 18.67
N GLY A 512 -29.85 -24.88 17.33
CA GLY A 512 -30.66 -25.80 16.53
C GLY A 512 -32.16 -25.56 16.68
N ALA A 513 -32.57 -24.36 17.11
CA ALA A 513 -33.98 -23.98 17.18
C ALA A 513 -34.61 -23.88 15.78
N ILE A 514 -33.80 -23.52 14.77
CA ILE A 514 -34.17 -23.61 13.35
C ILE A 514 -33.60 -24.90 12.78
N ARG A 515 -34.46 -25.69 12.16
CA ARG A 515 -34.14 -26.92 11.42
C ARG A 515 -34.97 -26.95 10.13
N TYR A 516 -34.66 -27.88 9.24
CA TYR A 516 -35.42 -28.07 8.02
C TYR A 516 -35.53 -29.55 7.64
N ARG A 517 -36.45 -29.83 6.72
CA ARG A 517 -36.55 -31.08 5.96
C ARG A 517 -36.63 -30.76 4.47
N ARG A 518 -35.77 -31.34 3.64
CA ARG A 518 -35.74 -31.10 2.18
C ARG A 518 -36.90 -31.85 1.49
N LYS A 519 -37.48 -31.24 0.46
CA LYS A 519 -38.54 -31.84 -0.38
C LYS A 519 -38.09 -32.19 -1.80
N ASP A 520 -36.92 -31.71 -2.19
CA ASP A 520 -36.36 -31.82 -3.55
C ASP A 520 -35.34 -32.95 -3.71
N GLY A 521 -35.18 -33.80 -2.69
CA GLY A 521 -34.25 -34.92 -2.71
C GLY A 521 -32.78 -34.55 -2.45
N ALA A 522 -32.47 -33.28 -2.19
CA ALA A 522 -31.15 -32.89 -1.73
C ALA A 522 -30.88 -33.40 -0.29
N PRO A 523 -29.61 -33.58 0.12
CA PRO A 523 -29.27 -34.06 1.45
C PRO A 523 -29.82 -33.16 2.57
N GLU A 524 -30.24 -33.80 3.67
CA GLU A 524 -30.57 -33.10 4.92
C GLU A 524 -29.33 -32.49 5.58
N GLU A 525 -29.50 -31.83 6.73
CA GLU A 525 -28.37 -31.33 7.51
C GLU A 525 -27.37 -32.48 7.80
N PRO A 526 -26.11 -32.37 7.36
CA PRO A 526 -25.14 -33.44 7.55
C PRO A 526 -24.68 -33.51 9.02
N VAL A 527 -24.36 -34.72 9.47
CA VAL A 527 -23.76 -34.93 10.79
C VAL A 527 -22.43 -34.15 10.86
N PRO A 528 -22.20 -33.33 11.90
CA PRO A 528 -20.93 -32.61 12.03
C PRO A 528 -19.75 -33.59 12.12
N PRO A 529 -18.66 -33.37 11.36
CA PRO A 529 -17.50 -34.29 11.33
C PRO A 529 -16.64 -34.21 12.60
N VAL A 530 -16.94 -33.27 13.51
CA VAL A 530 -16.26 -33.11 14.79
C VAL A 530 -17.29 -32.70 15.83
N ASN A 531 -17.28 -33.39 16.97
CA ASN A 531 -18.07 -33.06 18.15
C ASN A 531 -17.39 -31.96 18.96
N LEU A 532 -18.07 -30.82 19.10
CA LEU A 532 -17.57 -29.61 19.74
C LEU A 532 -18.48 -29.17 20.88
N ALA A 533 -17.89 -28.63 21.95
CA ALA A 533 -18.56 -27.80 22.94
C ALA A 533 -17.82 -26.45 23.07
N GLY A 534 -18.36 -25.40 22.46
CA GLY A 534 -17.83 -24.04 22.59
C GLY A 534 -18.26 -23.38 23.90
N VAL A 535 -17.32 -22.82 24.66
CA VAL A 535 -17.59 -22.08 25.89
C VAL A 535 -17.74 -20.59 25.55
N ARG A 536 -18.98 -20.07 25.56
CA ARG A 536 -19.23 -18.65 25.26
C ARG A 536 -18.95 -17.78 26.48
N GLU A 537 -18.23 -16.67 26.28
CA GLU A 537 -18.02 -15.63 27.30
C GLU A 537 -19.35 -15.20 27.91
N ALA A 538 -19.44 -15.20 29.24
CA ALA A 538 -20.67 -14.87 29.99
C ALA A 538 -21.94 -15.65 29.54
N GLY A 539 -21.79 -16.75 28.80
CA GLY A 539 -22.89 -17.38 28.07
C GLY A 539 -22.96 -18.91 28.21
N PRO A 540 -23.82 -19.58 27.42
CA PRO A 540 -24.03 -21.01 27.46
C PRO A 540 -22.88 -21.81 26.83
N TYR A 541 -22.94 -23.13 26.97
CA TYR A 541 -22.18 -24.04 26.11
C TYR A 541 -22.89 -24.17 24.76
N ALA A 542 -22.16 -24.03 23.66
CA ALA A 542 -22.68 -24.27 22.31
C ALA A 542 -22.15 -25.61 21.79
N PHE A 543 -23.01 -26.62 21.78
CA PHE A 543 -22.70 -27.96 21.30
C PHE A 543 -22.96 -28.08 19.81
N ARG A 544 -22.05 -28.78 19.11
CA ARG A 544 -22.20 -29.18 17.71
C ARG A 544 -21.70 -30.62 17.57
N GLY A 545 -22.53 -31.53 17.08
CA GLY A 545 -22.23 -32.97 17.02
C GLY A 545 -23.51 -33.78 16.86
N GLN A 546 -23.46 -35.11 16.77
CA GLN A 546 -24.69 -35.91 16.79
C GLN A 546 -25.23 -36.00 18.22
N LEU A 547 -26.16 -35.12 18.59
CA LEU A 547 -26.55 -34.94 20.01
C LEU A 547 -27.67 -35.90 20.41
N GLU A 548 -27.50 -36.53 21.57
CA GLU A 548 -28.55 -37.19 22.33
C GLU A 548 -28.64 -36.50 23.69
N ILE A 549 -29.80 -35.96 24.05
CA ILE A 549 -30.01 -35.28 25.34
C ILE A 549 -31.04 -36.09 26.12
N ASP A 550 -30.64 -36.58 27.29
CA ASP A 550 -31.48 -37.41 28.17
C ASP A 550 -32.10 -38.63 27.45
N GLY A 551 -31.28 -39.33 26.66
CA GLY A 551 -31.71 -40.50 25.88
C GLY A 551 -32.48 -40.20 24.59
N ALA A 552 -32.80 -38.92 24.31
CA ALA A 552 -33.56 -38.52 23.13
C ALA A 552 -32.67 -37.85 22.06
N PRO A 553 -32.84 -38.18 20.76
CA PRO A 553 -32.15 -37.45 19.69
C PRO A 553 -32.48 -35.95 19.71
N ALA A 554 -31.44 -35.10 19.71
CA ALA A 554 -31.58 -33.64 19.85
C ALA A 554 -31.11 -32.86 18.60
N GLY A 555 -30.82 -33.54 17.50
CA GLY A 555 -30.27 -32.95 16.28
C GLY A 555 -28.77 -32.64 16.42
N PHE A 556 -28.29 -31.65 15.67
CA PHE A 556 -26.83 -31.44 15.53
C PHE A 556 -26.26 -30.24 16.28
N ARG A 557 -27.11 -29.39 16.87
CA ARG A 557 -26.70 -28.16 17.55
C ARG A 557 -27.59 -27.91 18.77
N ALA A 558 -27.01 -27.54 19.90
CA ALA A 558 -27.77 -27.14 21.08
C ALA A 558 -26.98 -26.15 21.93
N THR A 559 -27.67 -25.20 22.55
CA THR A 559 -27.07 -24.30 23.55
C THR A 559 -27.57 -24.65 24.92
N LEU A 560 -26.68 -25.07 25.82
CA LEU A 560 -27.03 -25.57 27.15
C LEU A 560 -26.60 -24.60 28.26
N CYS A 561 -27.44 -24.49 29.29
CA CYS A 561 -27.26 -23.53 30.38
C CYS A 561 -25.96 -23.76 31.15
N ARG A 562 -25.18 -22.68 31.33
CA ARG A 562 -23.96 -22.65 32.14
C ARG A 562 -24.12 -21.81 33.43
N CYS A 563 -25.15 -20.98 33.50
CA CYS A 563 -25.34 -19.99 34.55
C CYS A 563 -26.25 -20.43 35.70
N GLY A 564 -26.98 -21.54 35.55
CA GLY A 564 -27.95 -22.02 36.55
C GLY A 564 -29.31 -21.30 36.55
N ALA A 565 -29.47 -20.18 35.85
CA ALA A 565 -30.69 -19.36 35.92
C ALA A 565 -31.76 -19.68 34.87
N SER A 566 -31.44 -20.46 33.83
CA SER A 566 -32.39 -20.72 32.74
C SER A 566 -33.69 -21.38 33.24
N THR A 567 -34.83 -20.98 32.69
CA THR A 567 -36.15 -21.56 32.99
C THR A 567 -36.45 -22.81 32.14
N THR A 568 -35.70 -23.02 31.05
CA THR A 568 -35.91 -24.11 30.09
C THR A 568 -34.80 -25.16 30.12
N LYS A 569 -34.12 -25.32 31.27
CA LYS A 569 -33.01 -26.27 31.46
C LYS A 569 -33.34 -27.67 30.89
N PRO A 570 -32.34 -28.37 30.31
CA PRO A 570 -30.92 -28.01 30.24
C PRO A 570 -30.58 -26.94 29.19
N PHE A 571 -31.53 -26.50 28.37
CA PHE A 571 -31.30 -25.46 27.37
C PHE A 571 -31.02 -24.10 28.01
N CYS A 572 -30.46 -23.19 27.21
CA CYS A 572 -30.34 -21.80 27.56
C CYS A 572 -31.47 -21.02 26.87
N ASP A 573 -32.15 -20.16 27.62
CA ASP A 573 -33.17 -19.20 27.20
C ASP A 573 -32.67 -17.75 27.18
N GLY A 574 -31.43 -17.51 27.59
CA GLY A 574 -30.84 -16.17 27.67
C GLY A 574 -30.82 -15.54 29.06
N SER A 575 -31.39 -16.17 30.10
CA SER A 575 -31.43 -15.59 31.47
C SER A 575 -30.04 -15.21 32.04
N HIS A 576 -28.96 -15.76 31.50
CA HIS A 576 -27.59 -15.34 31.85
C HIS A 576 -27.34 -13.85 31.66
N ARG A 577 -28.03 -13.18 30.72
CA ARG A 577 -27.94 -11.73 30.51
C ARG A 577 -28.64 -10.96 31.62
N GLU A 578 -29.83 -11.41 32.00
CA GLU A 578 -30.67 -10.76 33.02
C GLU A 578 -30.03 -10.83 34.41
N ILE A 579 -29.42 -11.97 34.73
CA ILE A 579 -28.74 -12.17 36.02
C ILE A 579 -27.28 -11.68 36.03
N GLY A 580 -26.79 -11.08 34.93
CA GLY A 580 -25.41 -10.59 34.84
C GLY A 580 -24.35 -11.70 35.03
N PHE A 581 -24.61 -12.91 34.53
CA PHE A 581 -23.71 -14.04 34.72
C PHE A 581 -22.31 -13.75 34.18
N THR A 582 -21.32 -13.78 35.05
CA THR A 582 -19.92 -13.51 34.68
C THR A 582 -19.11 -14.81 34.78
N ALA A 583 -18.61 -15.27 33.64
CA ALA A 583 -17.68 -16.39 33.56
C ALA A 583 -16.94 -16.39 32.23
N THR A 584 -15.62 -16.56 32.30
CA THR A 584 -14.77 -16.57 31.12
C THR A 584 -15.19 -17.65 30.09
N GLY A 585 -15.12 -17.28 28.82
CA GLY A 585 -15.12 -18.16 27.66
C GLY A 585 -13.72 -18.65 27.30
N GLU A 586 -12.69 -18.22 28.02
CA GLU A 586 -11.28 -18.54 27.81
C GLU A 586 -10.67 -19.33 28.97
N PRO A 587 -11.23 -20.51 29.34
CA PRO A 587 -10.64 -21.31 30.40
C PRO A 587 -9.24 -21.83 30.01
N PRO A 588 -8.36 -22.11 30.99
CA PRO A 588 -7.06 -22.73 30.74
C PRO A 588 -7.18 -24.06 30.00
N SER A 589 -6.21 -24.36 29.13
CA SER A 589 -6.15 -25.66 28.45
C SER A 589 -5.70 -26.76 29.42
N GLY A 590 -6.32 -27.93 29.31
CA GLY A 590 -5.97 -29.16 30.03
C GLY A 590 -5.41 -30.22 29.08
N LYS A 591 -5.98 -31.43 29.11
CA LYS A 591 -5.61 -32.52 28.20
C LYS A 591 -6.08 -32.20 26.78
N THR A 592 -5.15 -31.94 25.87
CA THR A 592 -5.44 -31.57 24.48
C THR A 592 -4.96 -32.59 23.44
N ASP A 593 -4.50 -33.76 23.89
CA ASP A 593 -4.09 -34.86 23.02
C ASP A 593 -5.22 -35.25 22.07
N MET A 594 -4.86 -35.55 20.82
CA MET A 594 -5.83 -35.87 19.79
C MET A 594 -6.58 -37.16 20.12
N LEU A 595 -7.90 -37.15 20.00
CA LEU A 595 -8.70 -38.38 20.08
C LEU A 595 -8.55 -39.17 18.77
N PRO A 596 -8.47 -40.52 18.81
CA PRO A 596 -8.45 -41.34 17.60
C PRO A 596 -9.68 -41.16 16.71
N THR A 597 -10.83 -40.86 17.32
CA THR A 597 -12.10 -40.58 16.66
C THR A 597 -12.65 -39.26 17.20
N ARG A 598 -13.20 -38.42 16.33
CA ARG A 598 -13.59 -37.02 16.65
C ARG A 598 -15.09 -36.76 16.50
N ASP A 599 -15.81 -37.70 15.92
CA ASP A 599 -17.23 -37.71 15.64
C ASP A 599 -17.96 -38.80 16.45
N GLY A 600 -19.19 -39.13 16.06
CA GLY A 600 -20.07 -40.08 16.73
C GLY A 600 -21.09 -39.43 17.65
N VAL A 601 -21.92 -40.25 18.30
CA VAL A 601 -22.98 -39.77 19.20
C VAL A 601 -22.36 -39.09 20.43
N LEU A 602 -22.86 -37.90 20.76
CA LEU A 602 -22.53 -37.16 21.96
C LEU A 602 -23.74 -37.18 22.91
N ALA A 603 -23.72 -38.09 23.88
CA ALA A 603 -24.75 -38.24 24.88
C ALA A 603 -24.56 -37.22 26.01
N ILE A 604 -25.56 -36.39 26.23
CA ILE A 604 -25.58 -35.35 27.25
C ILE A 604 -26.71 -35.67 28.23
N ASP A 605 -26.35 -36.10 29.44
CA ASP A 605 -27.28 -36.44 30.51
C ASP A 605 -27.22 -35.34 31.60
N PRO A 606 -28.18 -34.40 31.63
CA PRO A 606 -28.30 -33.46 32.73
C PRO A 606 -28.52 -34.22 34.05
N GLN A 607 -27.62 -34.08 35.01
CA GLN A 607 -27.77 -34.77 36.29
C GLN A 607 -28.75 -33.99 37.19
N PRO A 608 -29.67 -34.65 37.91
CA PRO A 608 -30.59 -33.99 38.83
C PRO A 608 -29.85 -33.07 39.80
N ASN A 609 -30.27 -31.80 39.87
CA ASN A 609 -29.63 -30.78 40.70
C ASN A 609 -28.11 -30.62 40.47
N GLY A 610 -27.61 -31.05 39.31
CA GLY A 610 -26.18 -31.30 39.07
C GLY A 610 -25.67 -30.84 37.70
N PRO A 611 -24.43 -31.24 37.35
CA PRO A 611 -23.76 -30.88 36.10
C PRO A 611 -24.39 -31.53 34.87
N LEU A 612 -23.94 -31.12 33.69
CA LEU A 612 -24.15 -31.87 32.44
C LEU A 612 -23.11 -32.99 32.35
N ARG A 613 -23.53 -34.25 32.40
CA ARG A 613 -22.64 -35.38 32.12
C ARG A 613 -22.62 -35.59 30.60
N VAL A 614 -21.47 -35.38 29.98
CA VAL A 614 -21.29 -35.53 28.54
C VAL A 614 -20.42 -36.76 28.27
N ARG A 615 -20.85 -37.65 27.38
CA ARG A 615 -20.18 -38.89 27.00
C ARG A 615 -20.09 -38.99 25.46
N GLY A 616 -18.95 -39.45 24.96
CA GLY A 616 -18.63 -39.46 23.52
C GLY A 616 -17.41 -38.62 23.22
N ASN A 617 -16.85 -38.76 22.01
CA ASN A 617 -15.67 -38.00 21.59
C ASN A 617 -16.02 -36.51 21.59
N LEU A 618 -15.31 -35.67 22.33
CA LEU A 618 -15.64 -34.26 22.50
C LEU A 618 -14.38 -33.40 22.51
N GLU A 619 -14.41 -32.31 21.75
CA GLU A 619 -13.48 -31.20 21.89
C GLU A 619 -14.18 -29.98 22.51
N ILE A 620 -13.70 -29.57 23.67
CA ILE A 620 -14.14 -28.35 24.33
C ILE A 620 -13.30 -27.20 23.81
N MET A 621 -13.94 -26.18 23.27
CA MET A 621 -13.31 -25.02 22.63
C MET A 621 -13.59 -23.76 23.45
N SER A 622 -12.61 -22.86 23.51
CA SER A 622 -12.81 -21.52 24.07
C SER A 622 -13.65 -20.64 23.13
N GLY A 623 -14.02 -19.44 23.59
CA GLY A 623 -14.76 -18.46 22.79
C GLY A 623 -14.04 -18.02 21.51
N THR A 624 -12.71 -18.01 21.52
CA THR A 624 -11.85 -17.69 20.36
C THR A 624 -11.52 -18.91 19.47
N GLY A 625 -11.93 -20.12 19.86
CA GLY A 625 -11.64 -21.34 19.11
C GLY A 625 -10.32 -22.02 19.49
N ARG A 626 -9.75 -21.73 20.66
CA ARG A 626 -8.62 -22.51 21.22
C ARG A 626 -9.14 -23.80 21.86
N VAL A 627 -8.42 -24.92 21.71
CA VAL A 627 -8.77 -26.19 22.36
C VAL A 627 -8.52 -26.10 23.87
N VAL A 628 -9.58 -26.29 24.65
CA VAL A 628 -9.55 -26.33 26.12
C VAL A 628 -9.28 -27.75 26.59
N ALA A 629 -10.01 -28.73 26.07
CA ALA A 629 -9.80 -30.14 26.41
C ALA A 629 -10.35 -31.06 25.30
N ARG A 630 -9.75 -32.25 25.18
CA ARG A 630 -10.24 -33.36 24.36
C ARG A 630 -10.48 -34.57 25.25
N VAL A 631 -11.72 -35.03 25.29
CA VAL A 631 -12.17 -36.03 26.26
C VAL A 631 -13.27 -36.92 25.67
N THR A 632 -13.41 -38.14 26.20
CA THR A 632 -14.53 -39.04 25.91
C THR A 632 -15.64 -38.97 26.96
N SER A 633 -15.39 -38.27 28.07
CA SER A 633 -16.33 -38.03 29.16
C SER A 633 -15.99 -36.75 29.91
N ALA A 634 -17.00 -35.92 30.22
CA ALA A 634 -16.85 -34.70 31.01
C ALA A 634 -18.08 -34.42 31.87
N TYR A 635 -17.86 -33.74 33.00
CA TYR A 635 -18.93 -33.13 33.79
C TYR A 635 -18.82 -31.61 33.69
N LEU A 636 -19.72 -30.98 32.93
CA LEU A 636 -19.70 -29.52 32.72
C LEU A 636 -20.58 -28.81 33.75
N CYS A 637 -20.08 -27.69 34.29
CA CYS A 637 -20.80 -26.89 35.27
C CYS A 637 -22.06 -26.29 34.66
N ARG A 638 -23.23 -26.64 35.23
CA ARG A 638 -24.54 -26.12 34.86
C ARG A 638 -25.08 -25.06 35.83
N CYS A 639 -24.59 -25.06 37.07
CA CYS A 639 -25.12 -24.22 38.16
C CYS A 639 -24.56 -22.80 38.21
N GLY A 640 -23.57 -22.45 37.38
CA GLY A 640 -22.88 -21.16 37.44
C GLY A 640 -21.92 -20.96 38.62
N GLY A 641 -21.86 -21.87 39.58
CA GLY A 641 -21.08 -21.70 40.83
C GLY A 641 -19.65 -22.24 40.83
N SER A 642 -19.26 -23.13 39.91
CA SER A 642 -17.95 -23.80 39.99
C SER A 642 -16.75 -22.85 39.89
N ALA A 643 -15.73 -23.00 40.71
CA ALA A 643 -14.45 -22.32 40.54
C ALA A 643 -13.62 -22.90 39.37
N ASN A 644 -13.86 -24.16 38.98
CA ASN A 644 -13.16 -24.87 37.92
C ASN A 644 -13.92 -24.88 36.57
N LYS A 645 -14.69 -23.83 36.26
CA LYS A 645 -15.42 -23.73 34.98
C LYS A 645 -14.46 -23.89 33.79
N PRO A 646 -14.83 -24.64 32.74
CA PRO A 646 -16.17 -25.14 32.42
C PRO A 646 -16.55 -26.44 33.14
N PHE A 647 -15.64 -27.05 33.90
CA PHE A 647 -15.88 -28.31 34.59
C PHE A 647 -16.65 -28.10 35.90
N CYS A 648 -17.28 -29.16 36.38
CA CYS A 648 -17.95 -29.19 37.68
C CYS A 648 -16.97 -29.58 38.79
N ASP A 649 -17.05 -28.90 39.93
CA ASP A 649 -16.28 -29.17 41.15
C ASP A 649 -17.14 -29.54 42.37
N GLY A 650 -18.42 -29.85 42.14
CA GLY A 650 -19.39 -30.16 43.20
C GLY A 650 -20.03 -28.96 43.89
N THR A 651 -19.72 -27.72 43.50
CA THR A 651 -20.31 -26.51 44.11
C THR A 651 -21.85 -26.49 44.05
N HIS A 652 -22.45 -27.11 43.03
CA HIS A 652 -23.90 -27.22 42.89
C HIS A 652 -24.61 -27.77 44.13
N SER A 653 -24.03 -28.77 44.81
CA SER A 653 -24.61 -29.34 46.03
C SER A 653 -24.54 -28.35 47.21
N LYS A 654 -23.44 -27.58 47.30
CA LYS A 654 -23.20 -26.62 48.38
C LYS A 654 -24.11 -25.38 48.29
N ILE A 655 -24.36 -24.91 47.07
CA ILE A 655 -25.21 -23.74 46.82
C ILE A 655 -26.69 -24.11 46.68
N GLY A 656 -27.05 -25.38 46.90
CA GLY A 656 -28.41 -25.86 46.79
C GLY A 656 -29.02 -25.69 45.39
N PHE A 657 -28.20 -25.82 44.33
CA PHE A 657 -28.68 -25.66 42.94
C PHE A 657 -29.86 -26.60 42.68
N LYS A 658 -30.98 -26.03 42.23
CA LYS A 658 -32.17 -26.78 41.84
C LYS A 658 -32.37 -26.77 40.34
N SER A 659 -32.46 -27.97 39.79
CA SER A 659 -32.86 -28.23 38.42
C SER A 659 -33.35 -29.65 38.37
N ASP A 660 -34.55 -29.82 37.82
CA ASP A 660 -35.08 -31.14 37.48
C ASP A 660 -34.07 -31.93 36.63
#